data_AF-A0A7S4WFA8-F1
#
_entry.id   AF-A0A7S4WFA8-F1
#
_cell.length_a   1.000
_cell.length_b   1.000
_cell.length_c   1.000
_cell.angle_alpha   90.00
_cell.angle_beta   90.00
_cell.angle_gamma   90.00
#
_symmetry.space_group_name_H-M   'P 1'
#
loop_
_entity.id
_entity.type
_entity.pdbx_description
1 polymer ?
#
loop_
_entity_poly.entity_id
_entity_poly.type
_entity_poly.pdbx_seq_one_letter_code
_entity_poly.pdbx_strand_id
1 'polypeptide(L)'
;MLPGLLHALALGSALAAGVRFVSAEPLGPQCNSAVCRTIALDSSLLQRHAQAAVRASELGPAPPFQCRSDTHLGPVLAASHKGIAVDDTTLRWCGSQLPSTWPNAGEEVKSLRIFKAWSPDWHKNGRYAAWYGLKDFALRNEAKVLVGAPVSCSVEYDDMMWTWTKELVALLGPRLVMGVAIGNELEILQYKHTTEGCLERIWERGYLWRRFTEYAAELDEMGFGEVPVTSAFTGMALAGDPFYEIPGRGRVRSFLANATAKYGPRFAFTFNFYPYFDPNLHPDRGTGHECSHALSHTSCWDTSCNVPITLRMARDKMRRLTGQLTDTLWIGETGWSWPVSDSLNTRMATCRAWSSRETFKGFYERFLGWDLEIGGGMPPPDHVFWFTMRDSANFGEQERFGLIAGCGEPRCKLHSDGYDVAYYAVHRDLEKAFCRDRPLFDGFANNPRDCRNRCSMDARCKFYSLWQSNWCRLTETCRWLSRDGDHLMTIYRKRPEAPSPAPTPVPTPAPTPRLTPAPTPAPTHAPSPAPTPAPDPRPAPAPTPMPTPAPTSGGAAALEPLFLPADGGANRACRGSDATDNSGGYYTLFRGVSTLELCKRQCALERRCEGLEFAPQRCEIWTRKGGIGAARPASGYTCLRAVLGGGSSTWSPVEGGSNRACRGASVRDNGSGHYFVPHGPKSLARCAELCESAPACKGVGWDTKGRCEVWTRAAGIGASVAHRNSTCLRYTPPMPTGARARH
;
A
#
# COMPACT_ATOMS: atom_id res chain seq x y z
N MET A 1 -30.83 22.69 -6.10
CA MET A 1 -31.81 21.58 -6.24
C MET A 1 -31.22 20.57 -7.21
N LEU A 2 -31.20 19.29 -6.80
CA LEU A 2 -30.70 18.08 -7.50
C LEU A 2 -29.19 18.05 -7.84
N PRO A 3 -28.48 16.98 -7.43
CA PRO A 3 -28.71 15.63 -7.94
C PRO A 3 -28.74 14.54 -6.84
N GLY A 4 -29.92 13.95 -6.63
CA GLY A 4 -30.13 12.76 -5.80
C GLY A 4 -30.99 11.69 -6.49
N LEU A 5 -31.17 11.76 -7.82
CA LEU A 5 -32.17 10.96 -8.52
C LEU A 5 -31.63 9.82 -9.41
N LEU A 6 -30.32 9.57 -9.44
CA LEU A 6 -29.74 8.49 -10.25
C LEU A 6 -29.39 7.21 -9.47
N HIS A 7 -29.45 7.23 -8.13
CA HIS A 7 -29.26 6.02 -7.30
C HIS A 7 -30.57 5.28 -6.97
N ALA A 8 -31.74 5.83 -7.30
CA ALA A 8 -33.04 5.22 -7.01
C ALA A 8 -33.48 4.17 -8.05
N LEU A 9 -32.82 4.08 -9.21
CA LEU A 9 -33.24 3.18 -10.29
C LEU A 9 -32.61 1.77 -10.26
N ALA A 10 -31.62 1.51 -9.40
CA ALA A 10 -31.05 0.17 -9.25
C ALA A 10 -31.69 -0.67 -8.12
N LEU A 11 -32.48 -0.05 -7.24
CA LEU A 11 -33.23 -0.74 -6.17
C LEU A 11 -34.70 -1.04 -6.54
N GLY A 12 -35.20 -0.47 -7.63
CA GLY A 12 -36.57 -0.68 -8.11
C GLY A 12 -36.82 -1.99 -8.87
N SER A 13 -35.78 -2.66 -9.36
CA SER A 13 -35.92 -3.83 -10.25
C SER A 13 -36.02 -5.18 -9.54
N ALA A 14 -35.86 -5.23 -8.21
CA ALA A 14 -36.00 -6.47 -7.43
C ALA A 14 -37.44 -6.71 -6.91
N LEU A 15 -38.33 -5.70 -7.01
CA LEU A 15 -39.72 -5.81 -6.55
C LEU A 15 -40.71 -6.33 -7.63
N ALA A 16 -40.25 -6.60 -8.85
CA ALA A 16 -41.10 -7.10 -9.94
C ALA A 16 -41.13 -8.65 -10.07
N ALA A 17 -40.44 -9.40 -9.19
CA ALA A 17 -40.37 -10.87 -9.26
C ALA A 17 -41.05 -11.58 -8.07
N GLY A 18 -42.29 -11.20 -7.75
CA GLY A 18 -43.31 -12.14 -7.25
C GLY A 18 -43.04 -13.07 -6.04
N VAL A 19 -42.15 -12.76 -5.10
CA VAL A 19 -42.00 -13.56 -3.87
C VAL A 19 -42.94 -13.01 -2.79
N ARG A 20 -44.02 -13.76 -2.50
CA ARG A 20 -44.97 -13.47 -1.41
C ARG A 20 -44.26 -13.57 -0.05
N PHE A 21 -44.17 -12.47 0.68
CA PHE A 21 -43.97 -12.51 2.14
C PHE A 21 -45.31 -12.77 2.80
N VAL A 22 -45.47 -13.93 3.44
CA VAL A 22 -46.61 -14.20 4.32
C VAL A 22 -46.41 -13.37 5.59
N SER A 23 -47.33 -12.43 5.82
CA SER A 23 -47.51 -11.73 7.09
C SER A 23 -47.91 -12.74 8.17
N ALA A 24 -47.24 -12.69 9.33
CA ALA A 24 -47.71 -13.34 10.55
C ALA A 24 -48.22 -12.27 11.52
N GLU A 25 -49.54 -12.25 11.71
CA GLU A 25 -50.23 -11.57 12.81
C GLU A 25 -49.86 -12.17 14.19
N PRO A 26 -50.09 -11.42 15.30
CA PRO A 26 -49.52 -11.75 16.60
C PRO A 26 -50.30 -12.87 17.29
N LEU A 27 -49.65 -14.01 17.53
CA LEU A 27 -50.18 -15.03 18.43
C LEU A 27 -50.07 -14.55 19.88
N GLY A 28 -51.23 -14.55 20.56
CA GLY A 28 -51.41 -14.20 21.96
C GLY A 28 -50.69 -15.14 22.96
N PRO A 29 -50.91 -14.91 24.26
CA PRO A 29 -49.96 -15.27 25.30
C PRO A 29 -50.08 -16.74 25.69
N GLN A 30 -49.30 -17.62 25.05
CA GLN A 30 -48.86 -18.91 25.60
C GLN A 30 -47.90 -19.61 24.61
N CYS A 31 -46.61 -19.31 24.67
CA CYS A 31 -45.58 -20.15 24.04
C CYS A 31 -44.24 -20.07 24.80
N ASN A 32 -43.84 -21.16 25.47
CA ASN A 32 -42.67 -21.26 26.36
C ASN A 32 -41.59 -22.19 25.80
N SER A 33 -41.09 -21.94 24.58
CA SER A 33 -39.99 -22.75 24.00
C SER A 33 -38.74 -21.93 23.69
N ALA A 34 -37.57 -22.58 23.81
CA ALA A 34 -36.25 -21.98 23.58
C ALA A 34 -36.06 -21.48 22.14
N VAL A 35 -36.84 -22.01 21.18
CA VAL A 35 -36.76 -21.69 19.76
C VAL A 35 -37.23 -20.25 19.48
N CYS A 36 -38.24 -19.74 20.20
CA CYS A 36 -38.69 -18.35 20.02
C CYS A 36 -37.70 -17.31 20.58
N ARG A 37 -36.91 -17.65 21.60
CA ARG A 37 -35.87 -16.75 22.13
C ARG A 37 -34.71 -16.59 21.17
N THR A 38 -34.35 -17.64 20.43
CA THR A 38 -33.25 -17.63 19.47
C THR A 38 -33.57 -16.75 18.25
N ILE A 39 -34.81 -16.79 17.74
CA ILE A 39 -35.24 -15.99 16.57
C ILE A 39 -35.30 -14.48 16.91
N ALA A 40 -35.71 -14.13 18.14
CA ALA A 40 -35.71 -12.73 18.61
C ALA A 40 -34.29 -12.17 18.87
N LEU A 41 -33.34 -13.03 19.23
CA LEU A 41 -31.93 -12.64 19.44
C LEU A 41 -31.18 -12.47 18.10
N ASP A 42 -31.44 -13.32 17.11
CA ASP A 42 -30.76 -13.30 15.81
C ASP A 42 -31.15 -12.06 14.98
N SER A 43 -32.44 -11.69 15.00
CA SER A 43 -32.94 -10.44 14.41
C SER A 43 -32.29 -9.19 15.03
N SER A 44 -32.05 -9.17 16.34
CA SER A 44 -31.37 -8.06 17.04
C SER A 44 -29.86 -7.97 16.73
N LEU A 45 -29.21 -9.09 16.39
CA LEU A 45 -27.78 -9.14 16.05
C LEU A 45 -27.55 -8.68 14.62
N LEU A 46 -28.42 -9.13 13.70
CA LEU A 46 -28.48 -8.65 12.31
C LEU A 46 -28.80 -7.16 12.25
N GLN A 47 -29.72 -6.65 13.08
CA GLN A 47 -29.98 -5.21 13.17
C GLN A 47 -28.77 -4.41 13.67
N ARG A 48 -28.00 -4.95 14.62
CA ARG A 48 -26.78 -4.29 15.14
C ARG A 48 -25.63 -4.30 14.14
N HIS A 49 -25.44 -5.39 13.39
CA HIS A 49 -24.45 -5.43 12.31
C HIS A 49 -24.84 -4.54 11.13
N ALA A 50 -26.12 -4.50 10.77
CA ALA A 50 -26.63 -3.56 9.78
C ALA A 50 -26.46 -2.11 10.24
N GLN A 51 -26.77 -1.78 11.50
CA GLN A 51 -26.53 -0.44 12.06
C GLN A 51 -25.04 -0.08 12.16
N ALA A 52 -24.15 -1.04 12.41
CA ALA A 52 -22.70 -0.81 12.43
C ALA A 52 -22.13 -0.57 11.02
N ALA A 53 -22.62 -1.32 10.03
CA ALA A 53 -22.27 -1.13 8.62
C ALA A 53 -22.82 0.18 8.06
N VAL A 54 -24.07 0.54 8.43
CA VAL A 54 -24.68 1.83 8.12
C VAL A 54 -23.89 2.96 8.78
N ARG A 55 -23.54 2.88 10.07
CA ARG A 55 -22.67 3.87 10.76
C ARG A 55 -21.28 4.00 10.14
N ALA A 56 -20.69 2.91 9.67
CA ALA A 56 -19.41 2.94 8.97
C ALA A 56 -19.54 3.57 7.58
N SER A 57 -20.68 3.41 6.89
CA SER A 57 -20.98 4.11 5.65
C SER A 57 -21.37 5.58 5.86
N GLU A 58 -21.97 5.92 7.00
CA GLU A 58 -22.33 7.29 7.41
C GLU A 58 -21.10 8.12 7.83
N LEU A 59 -20.02 7.47 8.31
CA LEU A 59 -18.78 8.14 8.71
C LEU A 59 -17.91 8.59 7.52
N GLY A 60 -18.21 8.14 6.30
CA GLY A 60 -17.44 8.43 5.09
C GLY A 60 -15.99 7.91 5.13
N PRO A 61 -15.27 7.91 3.99
CA PRO A 61 -13.82 7.73 4.00
C PRO A 61 -13.18 8.86 4.82
N ALA A 62 -12.12 8.54 5.57
CA ALA A 62 -11.33 9.56 6.26
C ALA A 62 -10.89 10.63 5.25
N PRO A 63 -10.96 11.93 5.60
CA PRO A 63 -10.61 12.98 4.67
C PRO A 63 -9.14 12.83 4.23
N PRO A 64 -8.82 13.16 2.97
CA PRO A 64 -7.45 13.12 2.49
C PRO A 64 -6.55 13.97 3.37
N PHE A 65 -5.34 13.49 3.61
CA PHE A 65 -4.35 14.32 4.29
C PHE A 65 -3.99 15.50 3.39
N GLN A 66 -3.88 16.69 3.99
CA GLN A 66 -3.36 17.87 3.34
C GLN A 66 -2.61 18.70 4.38
N CYS A 67 -1.37 19.08 4.05
CA CYS A 67 -0.66 20.06 4.87
C CYS A 67 -1.32 21.43 4.69
N ARG A 68 -1.34 22.26 5.74
CA ARG A 68 -1.94 23.61 5.67
C ARG A 68 -0.87 24.68 5.75
N SER A 69 -1.07 25.75 4.99
CA SER A 69 -0.21 26.94 4.99
C SER A 69 -1.04 28.18 4.68
N ASP A 70 -0.60 29.33 5.19
CA ASP A 70 -1.07 30.65 4.80
C ASP A 70 -0.32 31.21 3.56
N THR A 71 0.66 30.47 3.05
CA THR A 71 1.43 30.82 1.86
C THR A 71 0.92 30.04 0.65
N HIS A 72 0.54 30.76 -0.41
CA HIS A 72 0.16 30.21 -1.71
C HIS A 72 1.19 30.64 -2.78
N LEU A 73 1.72 29.70 -3.57
CA LEU A 73 2.81 29.93 -4.52
C LEU A 73 2.35 30.01 -5.99
N GLY A 74 1.05 30.02 -6.23
CA GLY A 74 0.48 30.05 -7.58
C GLY A 74 0.10 28.66 -8.09
N PRO A 75 -0.30 28.57 -9.37
CA PRO A 75 -0.78 27.32 -9.95
C PRO A 75 0.35 26.35 -10.27
N VAL A 76 0.01 25.08 -10.40
CA VAL A 76 0.91 24.03 -10.91
C VAL A 76 0.67 23.87 -12.41
N LEU A 77 1.52 24.50 -13.22
CA LEU A 77 1.49 24.29 -14.68
C LEU A 77 1.89 22.85 -15.00
N ALA A 78 1.24 22.27 -16.01
CA ALA A 78 1.44 20.88 -16.44
C ALA A 78 1.34 19.85 -15.28
N ALA A 79 0.44 20.07 -14.31
CA ALA A 79 0.33 19.25 -13.09
C ALA A 79 0.23 17.73 -13.34
N SER A 80 -0.39 17.29 -14.44
CA SER A 80 -0.48 15.87 -14.81
C SER A 80 0.86 15.23 -15.19
N HIS A 81 1.86 16.04 -15.55
CA HIS A 81 3.22 15.64 -15.90
C HIS A 81 4.22 15.90 -14.76
N LYS A 82 3.72 16.26 -13.57
CA LYS A 82 4.52 16.48 -12.37
C LYS A 82 4.11 15.49 -11.28
N GLY A 83 5.08 15.04 -10.51
CA GLY A 83 4.86 14.14 -9.37
C GLY A 83 5.71 14.48 -8.17
N ILE A 84 5.44 13.79 -7.07
CA ILE A 84 6.19 13.94 -5.83
C ILE A 84 6.85 12.60 -5.48
N ALA A 85 8.14 12.63 -5.16
CA ALA A 85 8.82 11.46 -4.62
C ALA A 85 8.37 11.22 -3.16
N VAL A 86 8.16 9.96 -2.79
CA VAL A 86 7.83 9.54 -1.43
C VAL A 86 9.10 9.04 -0.76
N ASP A 87 9.57 9.79 0.23
CA ASP A 87 10.73 9.43 1.03
C ASP A 87 10.46 8.22 1.95
N ASP A 88 11.54 7.60 2.41
CA ASP A 88 11.52 6.44 3.30
C ASP A 88 10.77 6.71 4.61
N THR A 89 10.89 7.91 5.19
CA THR A 89 10.19 8.28 6.43
C THR A 89 8.69 8.25 6.19
N THR A 90 8.23 8.84 5.08
CA THR A 90 6.82 8.83 4.68
C THR A 90 6.33 7.42 4.44
N LEU A 91 7.01 6.64 3.59
CA LEU A 91 6.58 5.28 3.25
C LEU A 91 6.52 4.37 4.48
N ARG A 92 7.51 4.47 5.38
CA ARG A 92 7.60 3.64 6.58
C ARG A 92 6.57 4.00 7.64
N TRP A 93 6.40 5.28 7.95
CA TRP A 93 5.72 5.71 9.17
C TRP A 93 4.35 6.35 8.93
N CYS A 94 4.11 6.92 7.75
CA CYS A 94 2.90 7.66 7.46
C CYS A 94 2.47 7.56 6.00
N GLY A 95 2.53 6.35 5.42
CA GLY A 95 2.14 6.11 4.02
C GLY A 95 0.67 6.39 3.68
N SER A 96 -0.18 6.60 4.68
CA SER A 96 -1.56 7.09 4.51
C SER A 96 -1.71 8.62 4.59
N GLN A 97 -0.62 9.35 4.87
CA GLN A 97 -0.60 10.81 5.01
C GLN A 97 0.14 11.46 3.83
N LEU A 98 -0.30 11.09 2.62
CA LEU A 98 0.14 11.66 1.36
C LEU A 98 -0.78 12.87 1.05
N PRO A 99 -0.23 14.07 0.79
CA PRO A 99 -0.99 15.28 0.49
C PRO A 99 -1.70 15.13 -0.85
N SER A 100 -3.04 15.26 -0.86
CA SER A 100 -3.82 15.14 -2.08
C SER A 100 -3.59 16.30 -3.06
N THR A 101 -3.21 17.48 -2.59
CA THR A 101 -2.81 18.59 -3.45
C THR A 101 -1.37 18.99 -3.20
N TRP A 102 -0.74 19.59 -4.22
CA TRP A 102 0.61 20.12 -4.13
C TRP A 102 0.73 21.07 -2.93
N PRO A 103 1.67 20.83 -1.99
CA PRO A 103 1.91 21.74 -0.88
C PRO A 103 2.10 23.18 -1.36
N ASN A 104 1.41 24.13 -0.71
CA ASN A 104 1.40 25.56 -1.08
C ASN A 104 0.77 25.90 -2.45
N ALA A 105 0.07 24.95 -3.06
CA ALA A 105 -0.74 25.13 -4.27
C ALA A 105 -2.09 24.40 -4.13
N GLY A 106 -2.94 24.48 -5.16
CA GLY A 106 -4.32 23.95 -5.12
C GLY A 106 -4.53 22.66 -5.92
N GLU A 107 -3.63 22.37 -6.84
CA GLU A 107 -3.78 21.31 -7.83
C GLU A 107 -3.50 19.93 -7.23
N GLU A 108 -4.21 18.93 -7.71
CA GLU A 108 -4.06 17.55 -7.25
C GLU A 108 -2.72 16.96 -7.69
N VAL A 109 -2.11 16.17 -6.80
CA VAL A 109 -0.91 15.39 -7.13
C VAL A 109 -1.34 14.17 -7.95
N LYS A 110 -0.92 14.10 -9.22
CA LYS A 110 -1.31 13.06 -10.18
C LYS A 110 -0.30 11.93 -10.35
N SER A 111 0.83 12.00 -9.66
CA SER A 111 1.81 10.92 -9.71
C SER A 111 2.74 10.91 -8.50
N LEU A 112 3.20 9.72 -8.15
CA LEU A 112 4.15 9.48 -7.09
C LEU A 112 5.33 8.66 -7.59
N ARG A 113 6.53 8.91 -7.05
CA ARG A 113 7.68 8.02 -7.20
C ARG A 113 8.01 7.40 -5.85
N ILE A 114 8.14 6.09 -5.79
CA ILE A 114 8.68 5.40 -4.61
C ILE A 114 9.97 4.69 -4.99
N PHE A 115 10.98 4.69 -4.11
CA PHE A 115 12.31 4.14 -4.41
C PHE A 115 12.42 2.63 -4.19
N LYS A 116 11.54 2.10 -3.35
CA LYS A 116 11.46 0.69 -3.00
C LYS A 116 10.08 0.38 -2.45
N ALA A 117 9.64 -0.87 -2.60
CA ALA A 117 8.37 -1.30 -2.04
C ALA A 117 8.40 -1.34 -0.50
N TRP A 118 9.53 -1.72 0.10
CA TRP A 118 9.70 -1.78 1.55
C TRP A 118 11.19 -1.78 1.95
N SER A 119 11.52 -2.00 3.22
CA SER A 119 12.88 -2.28 3.66
C SER A 119 12.88 -3.40 4.72
N PRO A 120 13.87 -4.32 4.71
CA PRO A 120 13.99 -5.33 5.76
C PRO A 120 14.24 -4.74 7.14
N ASP A 121 14.82 -3.54 7.24
CA ASP A 121 15.08 -2.85 8.51
C ASP A 121 13.82 -2.25 9.12
N TRP A 122 12.69 -2.28 8.41
CA TRP A 122 11.43 -1.74 8.86
C TRP A 122 10.54 -2.83 9.43
N HIS A 123 9.77 -2.48 10.46
CA HIS A 123 8.90 -3.43 11.14
C HIS A 123 7.85 -4.02 10.17
N LYS A 124 7.79 -5.36 10.06
CA LYS A 124 6.96 -6.08 9.07
C LYS A 124 5.48 -5.69 9.09
N ASN A 125 4.94 -5.36 10.26
CA ASN A 125 3.52 -5.00 10.41
C ASN A 125 3.13 -3.66 9.74
N GLY A 126 4.09 -2.79 9.38
CA GLY A 126 3.80 -1.50 8.73
C GLY A 126 3.59 -1.58 7.22
N ARG A 127 4.08 -2.65 6.57
CA ARG A 127 4.20 -2.74 5.11
C ARG A 127 2.87 -2.61 4.39
N TYR A 128 1.93 -3.49 4.71
CA TYR A 128 0.62 -3.49 4.04
C TYR A 128 -0.17 -2.23 4.35
N ALA A 129 -0.08 -1.68 5.57
CA ALA A 129 -0.75 -0.42 5.90
C ALA A 129 -0.25 0.73 5.00
N ALA A 130 1.07 0.81 4.79
CA ALA A 130 1.66 1.78 3.87
C ALA A 130 1.21 1.55 2.42
N TRP A 131 1.21 0.30 1.95
CA TRP A 131 0.81 -0.05 0.58
C TRP A 131 -0.67 0.21 0.30
N TYR A 132 -1.55 -0.10 1.24
CA TYR A 132 -2.98 0.24 1.12
C TYR A 132 -3.18 1.75 1.18
N GLY A 133 -2.44 2.48 2.03
CA GLY A 133 -2.46 3.95 2.04
C GLY A 133 -2.06 4.55 0.69
N LEU A 134 -1.00 4.02 0.08
CA LEU A 134 -0.54 4.40 -1.25
C LEU A 134 -1.58 4.11 -2.34
N LYS A 135 -2.18 2.91 -2.33
CA LYS A 135 -3.25 2.54 -3.28
C LYS A 135 -4.48 3.44 -3.13
N ASP A 136 -4.87 3.71 -1.89
CA ASP A 136 -6.03 4.53 -1.56
C ASP A 136 -5.83 5.99 -2.00
N PHE A 137 -4.62 6.52 -1.81
CA PHE A 137 -4.20 7.78 -2.43
C PHE A 137 -4.30 7.73 -3.97
N ALA A 138 -3.68 6.73 -4.60
CA ALA A 138 -3.65 6.60 -6.05
C ALA A 138 -5.06 6.52 -6.67
N LEU A 139 -5.97 5.80 -6.01
CA LEU A 139 -7.37 5.72 -6.42
C LEU A 139 -8.10 7.06 -6.27
N ARG A 140 -7.94 7.75 -5.13
CA ARG A 140 -8.63 9.03 -4.86
C ARG A 140 -8.16 10.15 -5.77
N ASN A 141 -6.86 10.22 -6.01
CA ASN A 141 -6.24 11.29 -6.77
C ASN A 141 -6.17 11.00 -8.28
N GLU A 142 -6.62 9.81 -8.71
CA GLU A 142 -6.37 9.27 -10.05
C GLU A 142 -4.89 9.30 -10.41
N ALA A 143 -4.04 9.07 -9.41
CA ALA A 143 -2.60 9.19 -9.54
C ALA A 143 -1.97 7.86 -9.97
N LYS A 144 -0.84 7.94 -10.68
CA LYS A 144 -0.01 6.78 -11.02
C LYS A 144 1.26 6.73 -10.17
N VAL A 145 1.80 5.54 -9.96
CA VAL A 145 2.99 5.31 -9.13
C VAL A 145 4.13 4.75 -9.96
N LEU A 146 5.27 5.45 -9.99
CA LEU A 146 6.55 4.90 -10.45
C LEU A 146 7.15 4.09 -9.30
N VAL A 147 7.20 2.76 -9.47
CA VAL A 147 7.62 1.82 -8.41
C VAL A 147 9.09 1.45 -8.57
N GLY A 148 9.90 1.72 -7.56
CA GLY A 148 11.31 1.33 -7.53
C GLY A 148 11.50 -0.16 -7.24
N ALA A 149 12.40 -0.79 -8.01
CA ALA A 149 12.96 -2.11 -7.81
C ALA A 149 14.48 -1.96 -7.57
N PRO A 150 14.93 -1.94 -6.31
CA PRO A 150 16.34 -1.79 -5.99
C PRO A 150 17.20 -2.88 -6.63
N VAL A 151 18.39 -2.48 -7.09
CA VAL A 151 19.49 -3.36 -7.47
C VAL A 151 20.69 -2.94 -6.64
N SER A 152 21.35 -3.89 -6.02
CA SER A 152 22.37 -3.62 -5.01
C SER A 152 23.58 -4.55 -5.14
N CYS A 153 24.43 -4.54 -4.12
CA CYS A 153 25.55 -5.46 -4.01
C CYS A 153 25.17 -6.84 -3.41
N SER A 154 23.90 -7.12 -3.08
CA SER A 154 23.47 -8.41 -2.52
C SER A 154 22.34 -9.01 -3.36
N VAL A 155 22.58 -10.24 -3.83
CA VAL A 155 21.61 -11.01 -4.63
C VAL A 155 20.38 -11.31 -3.77
N GLU A 156 20.59 -11.71 -2.52
CA GLU A 156 19.55 -12.06 -1.57
C GLU A 156 18.69 -10.85 -1.20
N TYR A 157 19.32 -9.69 -1.02
CA TYR A 157 18.61 -8.44 -0.82
C TYR A 157 17.75 -8.10 -2.03
N ASP A 158 18.34 -8.15 -3.24
CA ASP A 158 17.63 -7.81 -4.48
C ASP A 158 16.45 -8.75 -4.74
N ASP A 159 16.60 -10.05 -4.52
CA ASP A 159 15.52 -11.05 -4.70
C ASP A 159 14.35 -10.81 -3.73
N MET A 160 14.66 -10.49 -2.46
CA MET A 160 13.66 -10.16 -1.45
C MET A 160 12.93 -8.86 -1.81
N MET A 161 13.69 -7.84 -2.22
CA MET A 161 13.14 -6.55 -2.64
C MET A 161 12.25 -6.71 -3.86
N TRP A 162 12.66 -7.52 -4.84
CA TRP A 162 11.88 -7.81 -6.02
C TRP A 162 10.57 -8.55 -5.70
N THR A 163 10.62 -9.52 -4.77
CA THR A 163 9.40 -10.19 -4.27
C THR A 163 8.38 -9.17 -3.75
N TRP A 164 8.82 -8.21 -2.93
CA TRP A 164 7.92 -7.18 -2.40
C TRP A 164 7.48 -6.16 -3.44
N THR A 165 8.33 -5.84 -4.41
CA THR A 165 7.94 -5.01 -5.55
C THR A 165 6.83 -5.67 -6.37
N LYS A 166 6.93 -6.98 -6.65
CA LYS A 166 5.87 -7.72 -7.34
C LYS A 166 4.56 -7.72 -6.53
N GLU A 167 4.61 -7.96 -5.22
CA GLU A 167 3.42 -7.87 -4.36
C GLU A 167 2.74 -6.50 -4.43
N LEU A 168 3.52 -5.41 -4.38
CA LEU A 168 3.00 -4.04 -4.45
C LEU A 168 2.45 -3.71 -5.85
N VAL A 169 3.17 -4.08 -6.91
CA VAL A 169 2.73 -3.88 -8.30
C VAL A 169 1.42 -4.62 -8.56
N ALA A 170 1.31 -5.88 -8.11
CA ALA A 170 0.07 -6.64 -8.18
C ALA A 170 -1.07 -6.00 -7.37
N LEU A 171 -0.77 -5.46 -6.18
CA LEU A 171 -1.77 -4.76 -5.35
C LEU A 171 -2.30 -3.49 -6.04
N LEU A 172 -1.43 -2.71 -6.68
CA LEU A 172 -1.80 -1.49 -7.41
C LEU A 172 -2.58 -1.81 -8.69
N GLY A 173 -2.17 -2.86 -9.40
CA GLY A 173 -2.71 -3.23 -10.71
C GLY A 173 -2.18 -2.34 -11.84
N PRO A 174 -2.32 -2.77 -13.12
CA PRO A 174 -1.66 -2.12 -14.25
C PRO A 174 -2.13 -0.69 -14.51
N ARG A 175 -3.34 -0.32 -14.08
CA ARG A 175 -3.89 1.03 -14.25
C ARG A 175 -3.18 2.09 -13.40
N LEU A 176 -2.72 1.71 -12.21
CA LEU A 176 -2.15 2.64 -11.22
C LEU A 176 -0.62 2.65 -11.23
N VAL A 177 0.03 1.75 -11.99
CA VAL A 177 1.48 1.73 -12.12
C VAL A 177 1.89 2.59 -13.31
N MET A 178 2.70 3.62 -13.06
CA MET A 178 3.28 4.48 -14.10
C MET A 178 4.42 3.79 -14.85
N GLY A 179 5.22 3.03 -14.11
CA GLY A 179 6.42 2.36 -14.57
C GLY A 179 7.12 1.64 -13.43
N VAL A 180 8.12 0.83 -13.76
CA VAL A 180 9.00 0.19 -12.77
C VAL A 180 10.45 0.66 -12.99
N ALA A 181 11.02 1.29 -11.98
CA ALA A 181 12.41 1.78 -11.98
C ALA A 181 13.35 0.73 -11.38
N ILE A 182 13.99 -0.05 -12.25
CA ILE A 182 14.93 -1.12 -11.89
C ILE A 182 16.34 -0.55 -11.78
N GLY A 183 16.79 -0.35 -10.54
CA GLY A 183 18.04 0.34 -10.24
C GLY A 183 17.87 1.86 -10.10
N ASN A 184 18.67 2.44 -9.21
CA ASN A 184 18.72 3.87 -8.94
C ASN A 184 20.18 4.30 -8.71
N GLU A 185 20.69 5.15 -9.60
CA GLU A 185 21.99 5.82 -9.49
C GLU A 185 23.17 4.86 -9.30
N LEU A 186 23.17 3.75 -10.04
CA LEU A 186 24.19 2.70 -9.90
C LEU A 186 25.56 3.14 -10.44
N GLU A 187 25.61 4.17 -11.28
CA GLU A 187 26.83 4.70 -11.89
C GLU A 187 27.65 5.55 -10.92
N ILE A 188 27.03 6.04 -9.84
CA ILE A 188 27.74 6.74 -8.78
C ILE A 188 28.08 5.82 -7.59
N LEU A 189 27.80 4.52 -7.67
CA LEU A 189 28.20 3.56 -6.61
C LEU A 189 29.70 3.58 -6.35
N GLN A 190 30.51 3.94 -7.35
CA GLN A 190 31.97 4.12 -7.23
C GLN A 190 32.39 5.24 -6.27
N TYR A 191 31.50 6.18 -5.97
CA TYR A 191 31.71 7.25 -4.99
C TYR A 191 31.00 6.98 -3.66
N LYS A 192 30.16 5.95 -3.62
CA LYS A 192 29.56 5.40 -2.38
C LYS A 192 30.54 4.35 -1.84
N HIS A 193 30.55 4.09 -0.53
CA HIS A 193 31.45 3.12 0.12
C HIS A 193 31.25 1.67 -0.38
N THR A 194 31.65 1.39 -1.62
CA THR A 194 31.36 0.17 -2.39
C THR A 194 32.66 -0.50 -2.81
N THR A 195 32.67 -1.83 -2.86
CA THR A 195 33.85 -2.61 -3.27
C THR A 195 34.01 -2.66 -4.79
N GLU A 196 35.26 -2.75 -5.27
CA GLU A 196 35.54 -2.93 -6.71
C GLU A 196 34.86 -4.17 -7.28
N GLY A 197 34.85 -5.28 -6.53
CA GLY A 197 34.15 -6.51 -6.93
C GLY A 197 32.63 -6.33 -7.09
N CYS A 198 32.00 -5.43 -6.33
CA CYS A 198 30.60 -5.11 -6.57
C CYS A 198 30.40 -4.33 -7.87
N LEU A 199 31.21 -3.31 -8.13
CA LEU A 199 31.15 -2.51 -9.37
C LEU A 199 31.37 -3.40 -10.60
N GLU A 200 32.39 -4.24 -10.56
CA GLU A 200 32.69 -5.21 -11.61
C GLU A 200 31.50 -6.15 -11.84
N ARG A 201 30.86 -6.66 -10.79
CA ARG A 201 29.70 -7.53 -10.94
C ARG A 201 28.51 -6.80 -11.57
N ILE A 202 28.18 -5.60 -11.07
CA ILE A 202 27.04 -4.80 -11.55
C ILE A 202 27.19 -4.48 -13.03
N TRP A 203 28.36 -4.00 -13.44
CA TRP A 203 28.60 -3.44 -14.76
C TRP A 203 29.29 -4.39 -15.74
N GLU A 204 30.45 -4.94 -15.39
CA GLU A 204 31.24 -5.77 -16.30
C GLU A 204 30.68 -7.18 -16.44
N ARG A 205 30.27 -7.79 -15.32
CA ARG A 205 29.66 -9.12 -15.31
C ARG A 205 28.16 -9.06 -15.57
N GLY A 206 27.63 -7.92 -16.04
CA GLY A 206 26.27 -7.76 -16.55
C GLY A 206 25.14 -8.02 -15.55
N TYR A 207 25.38 -7.91 -14.24
CA TYR A 207 24.35 -8.19 -13.23
C TYR A 207 23.16 -7.21 -13.33
N LEU A 208 23.42 -5.91 -13.54
CA LEU A 208 22.34 -4.94 -13.75
C LEU A 208 21.48 -5.31 -14.96
N TRP A 209 22.11 -5.62 -16.10
CA TRP A 209 21.38 -5.97 -17.32
C TRP A 209 20.55 -7.26 -17.14
N ARG A 210 21.11 -8.29 -16.51
CA ARG A 210 20.37 -9.52 -16.20
C ARG A 210 19.13 -9.23 -15.34
N ARG A 211 19.30 -8.55 -14.20
CA ARG A 211 18.18 -8.18 -13.32
C ARG A 211 17.15 -7.34 -14.03
N PHE A 212 17.58 -6.38 -14.84
CA PHE A 212 16.68 -5.56 -15.65
C PHE A 212 15.81 -6.40 -16.57
N THR A 213 16.42 -7.34 -17.30
CA THR A 213 15.68 -8.20 -18.24
C THR A 213 14.83 -9.27 -17.55
N GLU A 214 15.29 -9.82 -16.44
CA GLU A 214 14.54 -10.78 -15.61
C GLU A 214 13.28 -10.10 -15.05
N TYR A 215 13.44 -8.94 -14.42
CA TYR A 215 12.32 -8.24 -13.78
C TYR A 215 11.30 -7.76 -14.82
N ALA A 216 11.76 -7.27 -15.98
CA ALA A 216 10.87 -6.89 -17.08
C ALA A 216 10.07 -8.08 -17.60
N ALA A 217 10.70 -9.25 -17.80
CA ALA A 217 10.01 -10.46 -18.24
C ALA A 217 8.98 -10.95 -17.21
N GLU A 218 9.32 -10.95 -15.92
CA GLU A 218 8.38 -11.33 -14.86
C GLU A 218 7.20 -10.34 -14.74
N LEU A 219 7.41 -9.05 -15.02
CA LEU A 219 6.30 -8.09 -15.14
C LEU A 219 5.35 -8.43 -16.29
N ASP A 220 5.90 -8.89 -17.42
CA ASP A 220 5.10 -9.29 -18.58
C ASP A 220 4.22 -10.49 -18.23
N GLU A 221 4.78 -11.50 -17.56
CA GLU A 221 4.04 -12.66 -17.05
C GLU A 221 2.93 -12.27 -16.06
N MET A 222 3.13 -11.19 -15.32
CA MET A 222 2.14 -10.62 -14.40
C MET A 222 1.06 -9.76 -15.11
N GLY A 223 1.13 -9.56 -16.42
CA GLY A 223 0.20 -8.74 -17.19
C GLY A 223 0.54 -7.25 -17.24
N PHE A 224 1.80 -6.89 -17.01
CA PHE A 224 2.31 -5.51 -17.04
C PHE A 224 3.18 -5.24 -18.28
N GLY A 225 2.93 -5.97 -19.37
CA GLY A 225 3.69 -5.88 -20.64
C GLY A 225 3.73 -4.49 -21.29
N GLU A 226 2.71 -3.67 -21.05
CA GLU A 226 2.64 -2.29 -21.56
C GLU A 226 3.21 -1.26 -20.59
N VAL A 227 3.52 -1.65 -19.35
CA VAL A 227 4.04 -0.73 -18.34
C VAL A 227 5.50 -0.42 -18.64
N PRO A 228 5.89 0.87 -18.71
CA PRO A 228 7.27 1.26 -18.97
C PRO A 228 8.24 0.72 -17.92
N VAL A 229 9.45 0.39 -18.38
CA VAL A 229 10.58 0.02 -17.52
C VAL A 229 11.71 1.01 -17.69
N THR A 230 12.43 1.31 -16.61
CA THR A 230 13.52 2.29 -16.61
C THR A 230 14.59 1.93 -15.59
N SER A 231 15.80 2.45 -15.75
CA SER A 231 16.77 2.61 -14.66
C SER A 231 16.97 4.11 -14.47
N ALA A 232 16.97 4.59 -13.22
CA ALA A 232 17.21 6.00 -12.94
C ALA A 232 18.70 6.27 -12.78
N PHE A 233 19.21 7.28 -13.48
CA PHE A 233 20.62 7.70 -13.44
C PHE A 233 20.73 9.14 -12.93
N THR A 234 21.86 9.54 -12.36
CA THR A 234 22.18 10.94 -12.08
C THR A 234 22.52 11.72 -13.35
N GLY A 235 22.64 13.04 -13.23
CA GLY A 235 23.20 13.89 -14.28
C GLY A 235 24.61 13.50 -14.75
N MET A 236 25.38 12.73 -13.94
CA MET A 236 26.70 12.22 -14.33
C MET A 236 26.63 11.32 -15.57
N ALA A 237 25.51 10.63 -15.78
CA ALA A 237 25.30 9.81 -16.97
C ALA A 237 25.50 10.59 -18.28
N LEU A 238 25.32 11.92 -18.27
CA LEU A 238 25.47 12.78 -19.44
C LEU A 238 26.93 13.18 -19.73
N ALA A 239 27.89 12.84 -18.86
CA ALA A 239 29.29 13.29 -19.00
C ALA A 239 30.09 12.60 -20.12
N GLY A 240 29.60 11.49 -20.70
CA GLY A 240 30.27 10.79 -21.82
C GLY A 240 29.70 11.16 -23.19
N ASP A 241 30.10 10.45 -24.26
CA ASP A 241 29.59 10.69 -25.62
C ASP A 241 29.00 9.41 -26.27
N PRO A 242 27.67 9.31 -26.47
CA PRO A 242 26.66 10.22 -25.95
C PRO A 242 26.49 10.16 -24.42
N PHE A 243 26.84 9.04 -23.76
CA PHE A 243 26.65 8.83 -22.32
C PHE A 243 27.90 8.26 -21.63
N TYR A 244 27.93 8.35 -20.30
CA TYR A 244 29.01 7.86 -19.45
C TYR A 244 29.31 6.37 -19.71
N GLU A 245 30.59 6.06 -19.92
CA GLU A 245 31.05 4.72 -20.25
C GLU A 245 32.52 4.57 -19.82
N ILE A 246 32.74 4.05 -18.62
CA ILE A 246 34.07 3.78 -18.08
C ILE A 246 34.14 2.31 -17.63
N PRO A 247 34.96 1.47 -18.29
CA PRO A 247 35.19 0.08 -17.88
C PRO A 247 35.64 -0.04 -16.41
N GLY A 248 35.10 -1.03 -15.70
CA GLY A 248 35.32 -1.28 -14.28
C GLY A 248 34.62 -0.28 -13.36
N ARG A 249 33.93 0.72 -13.91
CA ARG A 249 33.23 1.77 -13.17
C ARG A 249 31.74 1.78 -13.47
N GLY A 250 31.32 2.41 -14.57
CA GLY A 250 29.91 2.53 -14.94
C GLY A 250 29.74 2.52 -16.46
N ARG A 251 28.85 1.65 -16.95
CA ARG A 251 28.61 1.41 -18.38
C ARG A 251 27.22 1.88 -18.81
N VAL A 252 26.94 3.17 -18.60
CA VAL A 252 25.59 3.73 -18.82
C VAL A 252 25.24 3.71 -20.30
N ARG A 253 26.16 4.12 -21.19
CA ARG A 253 25.92 4.11 -22.64
C ARG A 253 25.55 2.71 -23.16
N SER A 254 26.32 1.69 -22.80
CA SER A 254 26.07 0.31 -23.21
C SER A 254 24.76 -0.24 -22.65
N PHE A 255 24.43 0.07 -21.39
CA PHE A 255 23.15 -0.29 -20.81
C PHE A 255 21.98 0.36 -21.55
N LEU A 256 22.03 1.67 -21.79
CA LEU A 256 20.97 2.42 -22.49
C LEU A 256 20.81 1.92 -23.93
N ALA A 257 21.90 1.63 -24.63
CA ALA A 257 21.86 1.05 -25.98
C ALA A 257 21.11 -0.29 -25.99
N ASN A 258 21.44 -1.18 -25.06
CA ASN A 258 20.78 -2.48 -24.94
C ASN A 258 19.30 -2.36 -24.55
N ALA A 259 18.99 -1.48 -23.59
CA ALA A 259 17.63 -1.29 -23.12
C ALA A 259 16.72 -0.70 -24.21
N THR A 260 17.17 0.33 -24.90
CA THR A 260 16.42 0.96 -26.00
C THR A 260 16.28 0.04 -27.21
N ALA A 261 17.32 -0.72 -27.56
CA ALA A 261 17.22 -1.72 -28.63
C ALA A 261 16.23 -2.84 -28.31
N LYS A 262 16.15 -3.27 -27.04
CA LYS A 262 15.26 -4.36 -26.61
C LYS A 262 13.81 -3.94 -26.39
N TYR A 263 13.58 -2.77 -25.78
CA TYR A 263 12.26 -2.35 -25.32
C TYR A 263 11.66 -1.18 -26.11
N GLY A 264 12.45 -0.52 -26.97
CA GLY A 264 12.01 0.61 -27.79
C GLY A 264 11.24 1.65 -26.97
N PRO A 265 10.01 2.03 -27.38
CA PRO A 265 9.22 3.06 -26.69
C PRO A 265 8.78 2.69 -25.27
N ARG A 266 8.87 1.40 -24.88
CA ARG A 266 8.57 0.96 -23.50
C ARG A 266 9.69 1.33 -22.52
N PHE A 267 10.91 1.59 -23.00
CA PHE A 267 11.98 2.10 -22.15
C PHE A 267 11.83 3.60 -21.95
N ALA A 268 11.81 4.05 -20.70
CA ALA A 268 11.88 5.47 -20.37
C ALA A 268 13.31 5.84 -19.96
N PHE A 269 13.89 6.86 -20.58
CA PHE A 269 15.13 7.46 -20.08
C PHE A 269 14.82 8.24 -18.81
N THR A 270 15.40 7.87 -17.68
CA THR A 270 15.14 8.55 -16.40
C THR A 270 16.42 9.13 -15.80
N PHE A 271 16.42 10.44 -15.53
CA PHE A 271 17.56 11.13 -14.92
C PHE A 271 17.18 11.93 -13.67
N ASN A 272 18.03 11.91 -12.66
CA ASN A 272 17.95 12.72 -11.45
C ASN A 272 18.85 13.95 -11.63
N PHE A 273 18.25 15.15 -11.62
CA PHE A 273 18.93 16.41 -11.84
C PHE A 273 18.87 17.31 -10.61
N TYR A 274 20.03 17.51 -9.99
CA TYR A 274 20.18 18.36 -8.81
C TYR A 274 21.28 19.40 -9.05
N PRO A 275 20.92 20.60 -9.55
CA PRO A 275 21.85 21.73 -9.58
C PRO A 275 22.42 22.04 -8.19
N TYR A 276 21.64 21.75 -7.14
CA TYR A 276 22.03 21.88 -5.73
C TYR A 276 23.36 21.18 -5.37
N PHE A 277 23.67 20.05 -6.02
CA PHE A 277 24.87 19.24 -5.78
C PHE A 277 25.94 19.36 -6.87
N ASP A 278 25.81 20.29 -7.82
CA ASP A 278 26.76 20.42 -8.92
C ASP A 278 28.16 20.84 -8.40
N PRO A 279 29.19 19.98 -8.53
CA PRO A 279 30.52 20.28 -8.02
C PRO A 279 31.25 21.36 -8.82
N ASN A 280 30.74 21.74 -9.99
CA ASN A 280 31.32 22.77 -10.84
C ASN A 280 30.91 24.20 -10.42
N LEU A 281 29.96 24.34 -9.49
CA LEU A 281 29.52 25.62 -8.99
C LEU A 281 30.45 26.16 -7.90
N HIS A 282 30.72 27.46 -7.96
CA HIS A 282 31.68 28.14 -7.10
C HIS A 282 31.08 29.43 -6.54
N PRO A 283 31.42 29.82 -5.30
CA PRO A 283 31.03 31.12 -4.78
C PRO A 283 31.56 32.23 -5.68
N ASP A 284 30.89 33.38 -5.66
CA ASP A 284 31.25 34.55 -6.44
C ASP A 284 32.71 34.94 -6.15
N ARG A 285 33.45 35.29 -7.20
CA ARG A 285 34.89 35.56 -7.09
C ARG A 285 35.15 36.71 -6.11
N GLY A 286 36.09 36.49 -5.18
CA GLY A 286 36.53 37.52 -4.22
C GLY A 286 35.70 37.60 -2.94
N THR A 287 34.55 36.92 -2.84
CA THR A 287 33.73 36.92 -1.61
C THR A 287 33.96 35.65 -0.79
N GLY A 288 34.04 34.49 -1.45
CA GLY A 288 34.15 33.17 -0.81
C GLY A 288 32.87 32.67 -0.12
N HIS A 289 31.79 33.47 -0.13
CA HIS A 289 30.53 33.15 0.56
C HIS A 289 29.27 33.69 -0.12
N GLU A 290 29.38 34.56 -1.13
CA GLU A 290 28.23 34.94 -1.97
C GLU A 290 28.10 33.97 -3.14
N CYS A 291 26.89 33.76 -3.65
CA CYS A 291 26.63 32.83 -4.74
C CYS A 291 25.51 33.32 -5.67
N SER A 292 25.39 34.64 -5.81
CA SER A 292 24.32 35.28 -6.59
C SER A 292 24.38 34.88 -8.06
N HIS A 293 25.60 34.77 -8.63
CA HIS A 293 25.77 34.32 -10.02
C HIS A 293 25.31 32.86 -10.19
N ALA A 294 25.77 31.96 -9.31
CA ALA A 294 25.36 30.55 -9.34
C ALA A 294 23.83 30.40 -9.19
N LEU A 295 23.23 31.12 -8.23
CA LEU A 295 21.78 31.11 -7.99
C LEU A 295 20.99 31.62 -9.20
N SER A 296 21.48 32.64 -9.90
CA SER A 296 20.77 33.23 -11.05
C SER A 296 20.55 32.24 -12.21
N HIS A 297 21.39 31.22 -12.33
CA HIS A 297 21.30 30.22 -13.39
C HIS A 297 20.75 28.86 -12.95
N THR A 298 20.79 28.57 -11.65
CA THR A 298 20.47 27.23 -11.11
C THR A 298 19.15 27.20 -10.37
N SER A 299 18.70 28.33 -9.80
CA SER A 299 17.44 28.44 -9.06
C SER A 299 16.23 28.84 -9.95
N CYS A 300 16.45 28.93 -11.26
CA CYS A 300 15.47 29.35 -12.26
C CYS A 300 15.04 28.18 -13.18
N TRP A 301 13.99 28.40 -13.98
CA TRP A 301 13.35 27.36 -14.81
C TRP A 301 13.05 27.77 -16.26
N ASP A 302 13.45 28.97 -16.67
CA ASP A 302 13.35 29.36 -18.08
C ASP A 302 14.37 28.59 -18.94
N THR A 303 14.25 28.71 -20.26
CA THR A 303 15.05 27.93 -21.21
C THR A 303 16.56 28.23 -21.14
N SER A 304 17.00 29.29 -20.45
CA SER A 304 18.42 29.59 -20.20
C SER A 304 18.96 29.00 -18.88
N CYS A 305 18.11 28.36 -18.08
CA CYS A 305 18.46 27.81 -16.78
C CYS A 305 19.09 26.43 -16.86
N ASN A 306 19.80 26.06 -15.78
CA ASN A 306 20.61 24.84 -15.70
C ASN A 306 19.80 23.57 -16.00
N VAL A 307 18.61 23.40 -15.42
CA VAL A 307 17.79 22.19 -15.64
C VAL A 307 17.30 22.10 -17.09
N PRO A 308 16.63 23.11 -17.69
CA PRO A 308 16.30 23.13 -19.12
C PRO A 308 17.49 22.93 -20.07
N ILE A 309 18.64 23.54 -19.81
CA ILE A 309 19.87 23.32 -20.59
C ILE A 309 20.28 21.84 -20.54
N THR A 310 20.30 21.26 -19.34
CA THR A 310 20.69 19.86 -19.12
C THR A 310 19.72 18.89 -19.81
N LEU A 311 18.43 19.22 -19.83
CA LEU A 311 17.41 18.44 -20.55
C LEU A 311 17.58 18.49 -22.06
N ARG A 312 17.92 19.65 -22.64
CA ARG A 312 18.25 19.73 -24.07
C ARG A 312 19.47 18.88 -24.40
N MET A 313 20.49 18.90 -23.54
CA MET A 313 21.67 18.03 -23.69
C MET A 313 21.28 16.55 -23.61
N ALA A 314 20.40 16.16 -22.67
CA ALA A 314 19.89 14.80 -22.58
C ALA A 314 19.13 14.39 -23.86
N ARG A 315 18.20 15.22 -24.35
CA ARG A 315 17.45 14.99 -25.61
C ARG A 315 18.38 14.80 -26.80
N ASP A 316 19.41 15.63 -26.96
CA ASP A 316 20.39 15.47 -28.03
C ASP A 316 21.17 14.16 -27.92
N LYS A 317 21.61 13.79 -26.72
CA LYS A 317 22.34 12.54 -26.45
C LYS A 317 21.47 11.31 -26.68
N MET A 318 20.20 11.35 -26.27
CA MET A 318 19.19 10.33 -26.57
C MET A 318 19.04 10.14 -28.07
N ARG A 319 18.81 11.22 -28.82
CA ARG A 319 18.73 11.20 -30.28
C ARG A 319 19.97 10.60 -30.91
N ARG A 320 21.17 10.93 -30.44
CA ARG A 320 22.42 10.36 -30.96
C ARG A 320 22.57 8.86 -30.66
N LEU A 321 21.94 8.37 -29.58
CA LEU A 321 21.94 6.96 -29.23
C LEU A 321 20.93 6.15 -30.05
N THR A 322 19.70 6.66 -30.22
CA THR A 322 18.56 5.89 -30.75
C THR A 322 18.07 6.36 -32.12
N GLY A 323 18.47 7.55 -32.56
CA GLY A 323 17.92 8.24 -33.72
C GLY A 323 16.59 8.96 -33.46
N GLN A 324 16.02 8.85 -32.25
CA GLN A 324 14.69 9.38 -31.93
C GLN A 324 14.75 10.59 -30.99
N LEU A 325 14.01 11.65 -31.32
CA LEU A 325 13.84 12.82 -30.44
C LEU A 325 12.71 12.64 -29.41
N THR A 326 11.78 11.75 -29.70
CA THR A 326 10.52 11.53 -28.96
C THR A 326 10.59 10.37 -27.98
N ASP A 327 11.77 9.76 -27.78
CA ASP A 327 11.93 8.74 -26.75
C ASP A 327 11.50 9.28 -25.38
N THR A 328 10.81 8.48 -24.59
CA THR A 328 10.28 8.92 -23.29
C THR A 328 11.41 9.40 -22.37
N LEU A 329 11.29 10.63 -21.84
CA LEU A 329 12.24 11.25 -20.92
C LEU A 329 11.55 11.63 -19.61
N TRP A 330 11.99 11.05 -18.51
CA TRP A 330 11.56 11.39 -17.17
C TRP A 330 12.69 12.06 -16.39
N ILE A 331 12.36 13.14 -15.67
CA ILE A 331 13.17 13.62 -14.57
C ILE A 331 12.74 12.83 -13.34
N GLY A 332 13.53 11.83 -13.00
CA GLY A 332 13.25 10.95 -11.87
C GLY A 332 13.19 11.73 -10.56
N GLU A 333 14.04 12.73 -10.40
CA GLU A 333 14.13 13.58 -9.21
C GLU A 333 14.73 14.93 -9.58
N THR A 334 14.22 15.97 -8.93
CA THR A 334 14.86 17.28 -8.80
C THR A 334 14.33 17.96 -7.55
N GLY A 335 15.10 18.88 -6.97
CA GLY A 335 14.69 19.55 -5.75
C GLY A 335 15.73 20.51 -5.23
N TRP A 336 15.39 21.21 -4.15
CA TRP A 336 16.29 22.09 -3.43
C TRP A 336 16.17 21.84 -1.93
N SER A 337 17.24 22.04 -1.17
CA SER A 337 17.21 21.84 0.28
C SER A 337 17.08 23.15 1.06
N TRP A 338 16.26 23.13 2.10
CA TRP A 338 16.26 24.13 3.17
C TRP A 338 15.73 23.47 4.45
N PRO A 339 16.41 23.56 5.60
CA PRO A 339 17.78 24.05 5.82
C PRO A 339 18.85 23.31 4.99
N VAL A 340 20.12 23.66 5.16
CA VAL A 340 21.24 22.97 4.49
C VAL A 340 21.14 21.46 4.65
N SER A 341 21.30 20.73 3.54
CA SER A 341 21.41 19.27 3.53
C SER A 341 22.74 18.85 4.13
N ASP A 342 22.73 17.83 4.99
CA ASP A 342 23.97 17.28 5.56
C ASP A 342 24.85 16.62 4.47
N SER A 343 24.26 16.25 3.33
CA SER A 343 24.97 15.71 2.16
C SER A 343 25.57 16.77 1.23
N LEU A 344 25.37 18.06 1.49
CA LEU A 344 25.97 19.13 0.68
C LEU A 344 27.46 19.29 1.02
N ASN A 345 28.31 18.65 0.22
CA ASN A 345 29.77 18.68 0.36
C ASN A 345 30.49 19.56 -0.68
N THR A 346 29.74 20.32 -1.50
CA THR A 346 30.31 21.23 -2.51
C THR A 346 30.72 22.57 -1.90
N ARG A 347 31.44 23.40 -2.67
CA ARG A 347 31.83 24.75 -2.25
C ARG A 347 30.61 25.66 -1.97
N MET A 348 29.43 25.31 -2.47
CA MET A 348 28.19 26.04 -2.20
C MET A 348 27.75 25.96 -0.73
N ALA A 349 28.24 24.98 0.04
CA ALA A 349 27.97 24.89 1.48
C ALA A 349 28.40 26.14 2.26
N THR A 350 29.36 26.92 1.75
CA THR A 350 29.80 28.18 2.39
C THR A 350 28.82 29.34 2.15
N CYS A 351 27.95 29.24 1.14
CA CYS A 351 27.00 30.28 0.80
C CYS A 351 25.69 30.11 1.59
N ARG A 352 25.42 31.00 2.53
CA ARG A 352 24.18 30.97 3.34
C ARG A 352 22.91 31.08 2.50
N ALA A 353 22.96 31.84 1.40
CA ALA A 353 21.82 31.99 0.49
C ALA A 353 21.49 30.69 -0.25
N TRP A 354 22.47 29.78 -0.45
CA TRP A 354 22.28 28.55 -1.19
C TRP A 354 21.20 27.65 -0.57
N SER A 355 21.20 27.53 0.75
CA SER A 355 20.23 26.71 1.49
C SER A 355 19.30 27.57 2.35
N SER A 356 18.98 28.78 1.89
CA SER A 356 18.05 29.67 2.57
C SER A 356 16.60 29.32 2.24
N ARG A 357 15.68 29.78 3.09
CA ARG A 357 14.24 29.61 2.88
C ARG A 357 13.79 30.28 1.58
N GLU A 358 14.37 31.43 1.26
CA GLU A 358 14.06 32.24 0.09
C GLU A 358 14.44 31.51 -1.20
N THR A 359 15.62 30.90 -1.24
CA THR A 359 16.07 30.11 -2.41
C THR A 359 15.22 28.86 -2.59
N PHE A 360 14.95 28.12 -1.51
CA PHE A 360 14.05 26.96 -1.57
C PHE A 360 12.66 27.35 -2.07
N LYS A 361 12.07 28.40 -1.49
CA LYS A 361 10.76 28.94 -1.91
C LYS A 361 10.79 29.32 -3.39
N GLY A 362 11.80 30.08 -3.82
CA GLY A 362 11.90 30.57 -5.19
C GLY A 362 12.11 29.45 -6.22
N PHE A 363 12.91 28.44 -5.89
CA PHE A 363 13.09 27.28 -6.77
C PHE A 363 11.81 26.44 -6.88
N TYR A 364 11.13 26.19 -5.76
CA TYR A 364 9.87 25.43 -5.75
C TYR A 364 8.73 26.18 -6.44
N GLU A 365 8.54 27.48 -6.15
CA GLU A 365 7.54 28.33 -6.80
C GLU A 365 7.71 28.33 -8.33
N ARG A 366 8.94 28.52 -8.81
CA ARG A 366 9.22 28.46 -10.25
C ARG A 366 9.10 27.05 -10.83
N PHE A 367 9.40 26.00 -10.06
CA PHE A 367 9.13 24.61 -10.47
C PHE A 367 7.63 24.39 -10.67
N LEU A 368 6.77 24.86 -9.76
CA LEU A 368 5.31 24.76 -9.90
C LEU A 368 4.83 25.52 -11.15
N GLY A 369 5.36 26.72 -11.37
CA GLY A 369 5.05 27.57 -12.52
C GLY A 369 5.71 27.19 -13.85
N TRP A 370 6.56 26.17 -13.91
CA TRP A 370 7.21 25.75 -15.16
C TRP A 370 6.28 24.90 -16.03
N ASP A 371 6.10 25.25 -17.30
CA ASP A 371 5.24 24.54 -18.26
C ASP A 371 5.94 23.35 -18.96
N LEU A 372 7.14 22.99 -18.49
CA LEU A 372 8.03 21.97 -19.06
C LEU A 372 8.76 22.40 -20.34
N GLU A 373 8.63 23.65 -20.78
CA GLU A 373 9.39 24.14 -21.94
C GLU A 373 10.89 24.12 -21.65
N ILE A 374 11.64 23.45 -22.54
CA ILE A 374 13.10 23.40 -22.48
C ILE A 374 13.78 24.15 -23.61
N GLY A 375 13.05 24.82 -24.51
CA GLY A 375 13.60 25.61 -25.61
C GLY A 375 14.32 24.81 -26.70
N GLY A 376 14.85 25.52 -27.71
CA GLY A 376 15.61 24.92 -28.81
C GLY A 376 14.81 24.00 -29.73
N GLY A 377 13.47 24.10 -29.72
CA GLY A 377 12.58 23.22 -30.49
C GLY A 377 12.58 21.76 -30.01
N MET A 378 13.13 21.48 -28.83
CA MET A 378 13.22 20.13 -28.27
C MET A 378 11.92 19.74 -27.55
N PRO A 379 11.46 18.47 -27.63
CA PRO A 379 10.31 18.01 -26.87
C PRO A 379 10.53 18.15 -25.36
N PRO A 380 9.50 18.57 -24.59
CA PRO A 380 9.59 18.67 -23.13
C PRO A 380 9.83 17.29 -22.51
N PRO A 381 10.31 17.18 -21.27
CA PRO A 381 10.27 15.91 -20.55
C PRO A 381 8.82 15.42 -20.43
N ASP A 382 8.63 14.12 -20.56
CA ASP A 382 7.32 13.47 -20.46
C ASP A 382 6.79 13.50 -19.00
N HIS A 383 7.70 13.53 -18.03
CA HIS A 383 7.35 13.62 -16.62
C HIS A 383 8.50 14.15 -15.74
N VAL A 384 8.18 14.77 -14.61
CA VAL A 384 9.18 15.22 -13.60
C VAL A 384 8.69 14.99 -12.18
N PHE A 385 9.58 14.55 -11.29
CA PHE A 385 9.28 14.41 -9.86
C PHE A 385 10.06 15.40 -9.00
N TRP A 386 9.34 16.11 -8.12
CA TRP A 386 9.94 16.84 -7.02
C TRP A 386 10.41 15.86 -5.93
N PHE A 387 11.68 15.95 -5.56
CA PHE A 387 12.23 15.32 -4.38
C PHE A 387 12.26 16.36 -3.26
N THR A 388 11.50 16.20 -2.17
CA THR A 388 10.59 15.07 -1.87
C THR A 388 9.39 15.51 -1.02
N MET A 389 8.49 14.59 -0.71
CA MET A 389 7.30 14.81 0.10
C MET A 389 7.63 15.38 1.49
N ARG A 390 8.42 14.64 2.26
CA ARG A 390 8.86 15.03 3.60
C ARG A 390 10.36 15.08 3.68
N ASP A 391 10.89 15.76 4.69
CA ASP A 391 12.33 15.80 4.88
C ASP A 391 12.87 14.38 4.98
N SER A 392 13.66 14.00 3.97
CA SER A 392 14.28 12.70 3.88
C SER A 392 15.44 12.63 4.88
N ALA A 393 15.49 11.51 5.59
CA ALA A 393 16.65 11.08 6.34
C ALA A 393 17.18 9.83 5.65
N ASN A 394 18.36 9.91 5.04
CA ASN A 394 18.95 8.79 4.32
C ASN A 394 20.30 8.45 4.94
N PHE A 395 20.49 7.19 5.32
CA PHE A 395 21.72 6.71 5.97
C PHE A 395 22.19 7.51 7.22
N GLY A 396 21.26 8.18 7.91
CA GLY A 396 21.57 9.03 9.08
C GLY A 396 21.81 10.50 8.74
N GLU A 397 21.91 10.85 7.46
CA GLU A 397 22.04 12.24 6.97
C GLU A 397 20.66 12.86 6.75
N GLN A 398 20.44 14.08 7.23
CA GLN A 398 19.21 14.82 6.98
C GLN A 398 19.36 15.65 5.71
N GLU A 399 18.66 15.26 4.64
CA GLU A 399 18.78 15.96 3.37
C GLU A 399 17.82 17.16 3.25
N ARG A 400 16.71 17.17 4.00
CA ARG A 400 15.83 18.35 4.18
C ARG A 400 15.27 18.96 2.87
N PHE A 401 15.03 18.14 1.86
CA PHE A 401 14.37 18.50 0.58
C PHE A 401 12.82 18.50 0.64
N GLY A 402 12.25 18.10 1.78
CA GLY A 402 10.83 17.88 1.93
C GLY A 402 9.99 19.13 1.73
N LEU A 403 8.76 18.97 1.24
CA LEU A 403 7.71 20.00 1.28
C LEU A 403 6.97 20.05 2.61
N ILE A 404 7.18 19.03 3.47
CA ILE A 404 6.65 18.94 4.84
C ILE A 404 7.75 18.40 5.76
N ALA A 405 7.85 18.91 6.99
CA ALA A 405 9.00 18.56 7.85
C ALA A 405 9.03 17.08 8.32
N GLY A 406 7.88 16.44 8.53
CA GLY A 406 7.83 15.05 9.00
C GLY A 406 6.42 14.57 9.31
N CYS A 407 6.21 13.28 9.57
CA CYS A 407 4.89 12.65 9.69
C CYS A 407 3.95 13.30 10.73
N GLY A 408 4.50 13.94 11.77
CA GLY A 408 3.72 14.65 12.78
C GLY A 408 3.46 16.12 12.48
N GLU A 409 3.80 16.61 11.28
CA GLU A 409 3.68 18.02 10.92
C GLU A 409 2.45 18.27 10.03
N PRO A 410 1.41 18.95 10.56
CA PRO A 410 0.24 19.36 9.78
C PRO A 410 0.49 20.59 8.90
N ARG A 411 1.56 21.35 9.14
CA ARG A 411 1.88 22.55 8.35
C ARG A 411 2.65 22.15 7.09
N CYS A 412 2.41 22.82 5.97
CA CYS A 412 3.39 22.76 4.88
C CYS A 412 4.67 23.44 5.35
N LYS A 413 5.82 23.04 4.83
CA LYS A 413 7.12 23.56 5.30
C LYS A 413 7.29 25.05 5.02
N LEU A 414 6.74 25.55 3.92
CA LEU A 414 6.65 26.97 3.63
C LEU A 414 5.36 27.55 4.21
N HIS A 415 5.50 28.51 5.13
CA HIS A 415 4.42 29.23 5.80
C HIS A 415 4.96 30.54 6.40
N SER A 416 4.15 31.57 6.64
CA SER A 416 4.64 32.82 7.27
C SER A 416 5.15 32.59 8.69
N ASP A 417 5.99 33.50 9.18
CA ASP A 417 6.50 33.41 10.56
C ASP A 417 5.35 33.56 11.56
N GLY A 418 5.34 32.72 12.60
CA GLY A 418 4.24 32.67 13.58
C GLY A 418 2.97 31.94 13.11
N TYR A 419 2.92 31.47 11.87
CA TYR A 419 1.79 30.67 11.37
C TYR A 419 1.73 29.30 12.05
N ASP A 420 0.50 28.94 12.44
CA ASP A 420 0.17 27.60 12.86
C ASP A 420 -1.20 27.15 12.35
N VAL A 421 -1.35 25.85 12.12
CA VAL A 421 -2.59 25.26 11.58
C VAL A 421 -3.79 25.36 12.53
N ALA A 422 -3.53 25.57 13.81
CA ALA A 422 -4.53 25.71 14.86
C ALA A 422 -3.88 26.31 16.09
N TYR A 423 -4.56 27.20 16.79
CA TYR A 423 -4.09 27.79 18.03
C TYR A 423 -4.81 27.19 19.23
N TYR A 424 -4.12 27.10 20.36
CA TYR A 424 -4.66 26.51 21.58
C TYR A 424 -4.50 27.48 22.75
N ALA A 425 -5.45 27.43 23.68
CA ALA A 425 -5.36 28.10 24.97
C ALA A 425 -5.47 27.06 26.08
N VAL A 426 -4.88 27.35 27.24
CA VAL A 426 -5.12 26.54 28.44
C VAL A 426 -6.62 26.57 28.72
N HIS A 427 -7.25 25.39 28.77
CA HIS A 427 -8.71 25.30 28.90
C HIS A 427 -9.17 25.74 30.29
N ARG A 428 -8.37 25.45 31.33
CA ARG A 428 -8.58 25.75 32.75
C ARG A 428 -7.22 25.67 33.48
N ASP A 429 -6.94 26.56 34.43
CA ASP A 429 -5.78 26.46 35.34
C ASP A 429 -6.03 25.43 36.46
N LEU A 430 -6.40 24.22 36.05
CA LEU A 430 -6.55 23.09 36.95
C LEU A 430 -5.31 22.23 36.82
N GLU A 431 -4.27 22.58 37.57
CA GLU A 431 -3.12 21.69 37.74
C GLU A 431 -3.62 20.33 38.24
N LYS A 432 -3.08 19.27 37.63
CA LYS A 432 -3.43 17.86 37.92
C LYS A 432 -4.82 17.39 37.39
N ALA A 433 -5.38 17.98 36.33
CA ALA A 433 -6.62 17.50 35.70
C ALA A 433 -6.51 17.23 34.18
N PHE A 434 -7.23 16.21 33.67
CA PHE A 434 -7.33 15.86 32.25
C PHE A 434 -8.78 15.64 31.80
N CYS A 435 -9.04 15.76 30.50
CA CYS A 435 -10.34 15.43 29.90
C CYS A 435 -10.54 13.90 29.87
N ARG A 436 -11.43 13.38 30.72
CA ARG A 436 -11.76 11.95 30.82
C ARG A 436 -12.73 11.47 29.74
N ASP A 437 -13.33 12.37 28.99
CA ASP A 437 -14.17 12.08 27.83
C ASP A 437 -13.53 11.03 26.89
N ARG A 438 -14.36 10.42 26.04
CA ARG A 438 -13.93 9.34 25.14
C ARG A 438 -12.70 9.77 24.33
N PRO A 439 -11.57 9.05 24.44
CA PRO A 439 -10.35 9.48 23.79
C PRO A 439 -10.44 9.22 22.29
N LEU A 440 -10.01 10.20 21.50
CA LEU A 440 -9.66 10.05 20.09
C LEU A 440 -8.27 9.42 19.96
N PHE A 441 -7.39 9.74 20.90
CA PHE A 441 -6.05 9.17 21.07
C PHE A 441 -5.68 9.22 22.56
N ASP A 442 -4.91 8.23 23.01
CA ASP A 442 -4.44 8.11 24.40
C ASP A 442 -3.12 7.33 24.40
N GLY A 443 -2.01 8.02 24.61
CA GLY A 443 -0.67 7.42 24.56
C GLY A 443 0.47 8.44 24.54
N PHE A 444 1.71 7.97 24.47
CA PHE A 444 2.88 8.85 24.42
C PHE A 444 2.97 9.65 23.10
N ALA A 445 3.23 10.94 23.23
CA ALA A 445 3.69 11.80 22.16
C ALA A 445 5.23 11.91 22.20
N ASN A 446 5.86 12.16 21.06
CA ASN A 446 7.32 12.30 20.98
C ASN A 446 7.82 13.55 21.73
N ASN A 447 6.99 14.58 21.78
CA ASN A 447 7.22 15.84 22.48
C ASN A 447 5.87 16.58 22.63
N PRO A 448 5.79 17.69 23.39
CA PRO A 448 4.56 18.46 23.56
C PRO A 448 3.91 18.90 22.23
N ARG A 449 4.74 19.23 21.24
CA ARG A 449 4.29 19.67 19.91
C ARG A 449 3.62 18.54 19.13
N ASP A 450 4.10 17.31 19.23
CA ASP A 450 3.48 16.14 18.60
C ASP A 450 2.06 15.92 19.11
N CYS A 451 1.83 16.03 20.43
CA CYS A 451 0.48 15.90 21.01
C CYS A 451 -0.49 16.94 20.42
N ARG A 452 -0.05 18.20 20.40
CA ARG A 452 -0.79 19.32 19.81
C ARG A 452 -1.07 19.08 18.32
N ASN A 453 -0.07 18.66 17.57
CA ASN A 453 -0.17 18.47 16.12
C ASN A 453 -1.12 17.33 15.76
N ARG A 454 -1.14 16.23 16.53
CA ARG A 454 -2.14 15.16 16.36
C ARG A 454 -3.57 15.69 16.53
N CYS A 455 -3.81 16.56 17.51
CA CYS A 455 -5.10 17.24 17.65
C CYS A 455 -5.41 18.20 16.49
N SER A 456 -4.38 18.79 15.90
CA SER A 456 -4.54 19.65 14.72
C SER A 456 -4.85 18.87 13.44
N MET A 457 -4.45 17.59 13.36
CA MET A 457 -4.71 16.70 12.22
C MET A 457 -6.07 15.99 12.30
N ASP A 458 -6.59 15.69 13.49
CA ASP A 458 -7.95 15.13 13.64
C ASP A 458 -8.98 16.27 13.74
N ALA A 459 -9.86 16.39 12.74
CA ALA A 459 -10.91 17.40 12.68
C ALA A 459 -11.87 17.37 13.89
N ARG A 460 -12.06 16.19 14.50
CA ARG A 460 -12.89 16.00 15.70
C ARG A 460 -12.19 16.46 16.97
N CYS A 461 -10.87 16.54 16.99
CA CYS A 461 -10.14 16.94 18.19
C CYS A 461 -10.34 18.44 18.48
N LYS A 462 -10.93 18.73 19.64
CA LYS A 462 -11.09 20.11 20.16
C LYS A 462 -10.30 20.33 21.45
N PHE A 463 -9.85 19.27 22.11
CA PHE A 463 -9.07 19.35 23.35
C PHE A 463 -7.95 18.32 23.34
N TYR A 464 -6.80 18.68 23.91
CA TYR A 464 -5.79 17.71 24.28
C TYR A 464 -5.33 17.93 25.72
N SER A 465 -5.10 16.84 26.44
CA SER A 465 -4.47 16.83 27.76
C SER A 465 -3.05 16.30 27.59
N LEU A 466 -2.08 17.03 28.16
CA LEU A 466 -0.66 16.73 28.06
C LEU A 466 -0.04 16.61 29.45
N TRP A 467 0.62 15.49 29.71
CA TRP A 467 1.38 15.24 30.93
C TRP A 467 2.83 15.67 30.73
N GLN A 468 3.53 16.00 31.82
CA GLN A 468 4.98 16.28 31.78
C GLN A 468 5.81 15.10 31.24
N SER A 469 5.30 13.87 31.32
CA SER A 469 5.90 12.66 30.74
C SER A 469 5.73 12.55 29.21
N ASN A 470 5.11 13.54 28.57
CA ASN A 470 4.63 13.51 27.19
C ASN A 470 3.49 12.49 26.93
N TRP A 471 2.86 11.94 27.97
CA TRP A 471 1.57 11.27 27.76
C TRP A 471 0.56 12.28 27.20
N CYS A 472 -0.18 11.87 26.18
CA CYS A 472 -1.06 12.72 25.41
C CYS A 472 -2.41 12.06 25.25
N ARG A 473 -3.47 12.81 25.55
CA ARG A 473 -4.85 12.37 25.38
C ARG A 473 -5.63 13.39 24.57
N LEU A 474 -6.21 12.96 23.46
CA LEU A 474 -7.01 13.79 22.57
C LEU A 474 -8.50 13.52 22.78
N THR A 475 -9.32 14.56 22.83
CA THR A 475 -10.77 14.43 23.04
C THR A 475 -11.55 15.44 22.18
N GLU A 476 -12.75 15.05 21.77
CA GLU A 476 -13.68 15.92 21.05
C GLU A 476 -14.37 16.91 22.01
N THR A 477 -14.66 16.46 23.23
CA THR A 477 -15.26 17.26 24.30
C THR A 477 -14.44 17.13 25.58
N CYS A 478 -14.58 18.11 26.47
CA CYS A 478 -13.99 18.07 27.81
C CYS A 478 -15.06 18.37 28.86
N ARG A 479 -16.08 17.50 28.93
CA ARG A 479 -17.20 17.63 29.87
C ARG A 479 -16.83 17.09 31.24
N TRP A 480 -15.98 16.07 31.28
CA TRP A 480 -15.62 15.36 32.50
C TRP A 480 -14.12 15.46 32.75
N LEU A 481 -13.78 15.90 33.95
CA LEU A 481 -12.40 15.99 34.40
C LEU A 481 -12.06 14.83 35.32
N SER A 482 -10.83 14.34 35.23
CA SER A 482 -10.27 13.40 36.19
C SER A 482 -8.85 13.82 36.56
N ARG A 483 -8.38 13.34 37.70
CA ARG A 483 -7.00 13.48 38.15
C ARG A 483 -6.25 12.17 37.95
N ASP A 484 -4.93 12.24 37.88
CA ASP A 484 -4.04 11.09 37.72
C ASP A 484 -2.88 11.16 38.71
N GLY A 485 -3.15 10.79 39.96
CA GLY A 485 -2.19 10.86 41.05
C GLY A 485 -1.60 12.26 41.23
N ASP A 486 -0.26 12.31 41.36
CA ASP A 486 0.51 13.55 41.49
C ASP A 486 1.07 14.10 40.17
N HIS A 487 0.74 13.47 39.03
CA HIS A 487 1.26 13.92 37.75
C HIS A 487 0.72 15.31 37.39
N LEU A 488 1.63 16.19 36.96
CA LEU A 488 1.26 17.49 36.42
C LEU A 488 0.85 17.32 34.96
N MET A 489 -0.36 17.80 34.66
CA MET A 489 -0.92 17.81 33.32
C MET A 489 -1.63 19.13 33.04
N THR A 490 -1.62 19.52 31.77
CA THR A 490 -2.27 20.73 31.28
C THR A 490 -3.27 20.36 30.19
N ILE A 491 -4.47 20.95 30.28
CA ILE A 491 -5.52 20.80 29.27
C ILE A 491 -5.47 22.00 28.34
N TYR A 492 -5.40 21.73 27.05
CA TYR A 492 -5.42 22.73 26.00
C TYR A 492 -6.70 22.59 25.18
N ARG A 493 -7.39 23.72 24.99
CA ARG A 493 -8.57 23.84 24.12
C ARG A 493 -8.16 24.48 22.80
N LYS A 494 -8.57 23.85 21.70
CA LYS A 494 -8.45 24.40 20.35
C LYS A 494 -9.31 25.65 20.24
N ARG A 495 -8.71 26.76 19.84
CA ARG A 495 -9.45 28.00 19.59
C ARG A 495 -10.34 27.80 18.36
N PRO A 496 -11.56 28.36 18.34
CA PRO A 496 -12.33 28.45 17.11
C PRO A 496 -11.47 29.15 16.06
N GLU A 497 -11.39 28.61 14.85
CA GLU A 497 -10.84 29.35 13.72
C GLU A 497 -11.67 30.65 13.60
N ALA A 498 -10.99 31.80 13.59
CA ALA A 498 -11.64 33.02 13.14
C ALA A 498 -12.15 32.75 11.70
N PRO A 499 -13.35 33.22 11.32
CA PRO A 499 -13.84 33.00 9.96
C PRO A 499 -12.79 33.53 8.98
N SER A 500 -12.17 32.61 8.23
CA SER A 500 -11.27 32.96 7.14
C SER A 500 -12.07 33.80 6.14
N PRO A 501 -11.55 34.93 5.62
CA PRO A 501 -12.18 35.60 4.51
C PRO A 501 -12.40 34.57 3.39
N ALA A 502 -13.59 34.60 2.78
CA ALA A 502 -13.93 33.71 1.68
C ALA A 502 -12.82 33.78 0.62
N PRO A 503 -12.41 32.65 0.02
CA PRO A 503 -11.36 32.66 -0.99
C PRO A 503 -11.76 33.66 -2.08
N THR A 504 -10.90 34.66 -2.32
CA THR A 504 -11.04 35.57 -3.46
C THR A 504 -11.08 34.69 -4.70
N PRO A 505 -12.14 34.74 -5.54
CA PRO A 505 -12.20 33.93 -6.73
C PRO A 505 -10.95 34.20 -7.57
N VAL A 506 -10.24 33.14 -7.93
CA VAL A 506 -9.11 33.21 -8.85
C VAL A 506 -9.63 33.85 -10.14
N PRO A 507 -9.02 34.93 -10.65
CA PRO A 507 -9.47 35.56 -11.88
C PRO A 507 -9.44 34.53 -13.00
N THR A 508 -10.60 34.29 -13.61
CA THR A 508 -10.68 33.52 -14.85
C THR A 508 -9.78 34.22 -15.87
N PRO A 509 -8.76 33.56 -16.44
CA PRO A 509 -7.93 34.18 -17.46
C PRO A 509 -8.82 34.67 -18.59
N ALA A 510 -8.68 35.95 -18.95
CA ALA A 510 -9.38 36.51 -20.10
C ALA A 510 -9.05 35.67 -21.34
N PRO A 511 -10.02 35.40 -22.23
CA PRO A 511 -9.75 34.66 -23.46
C PRO A 511 -8.64 35.36 -24.23
N THR A 512 -7.55 34.62 -24.47
CA THR A 512 -6.45 35.07 -25.32
C THR A 512 -7.04 35.48 -26.68
N PRO A 513 -6.80 36.71 -27.17
CA PRO A 513 -7.28 37.10 -28.49
C PRO A 513 -6.72 36.13 -29.53
N ARG A 514 -7.63 35.49 -30.28
CA ARG A 514 -7.30 34.59 -31.38
C ARG A 514 -6.39 35.33 -32.35
N LEU A 515 -5.16 34.86 -32.52
CA LEU A 515 -4.27 35.37 -33.56
C LEU A 515 -4.96 35.14 -34.92
N THR A 516 -5.17 36.24 -35.64
CA THR A 516 -5.63 36.25 -37.02
C THR A 516 -4.64 35.44 -37.86
N PRO A 517 -5.07 34.37 -38.55
CA PRO A 517 -4.18 33.62 -39.45
C PRO A 517 -3.61 34.56 -40.52
N ALA A 518 -2.32 34.47 -40.78
CA ALA A 518 -1.68 35.11 -41.93
C ALA A 518 -2.35 34.62 -43.24
N PRO A 519 -2.48 35.49 -44.26
CA PRO A 519 -3.17 35.16 -45.50
C PRO A 519 -2.53 33.97 -46.21
N THR A 520 -3.35 32.96 -46.50
CA THR A 520 -3.00 31.78 -47.28
C THR A 520 -2.65 32.19 -48.72
N PRO A 521 -1.49 31.77 -49.28
CA PRO A 521 -1.18 31.96 -50.69
C PRO A 521 -2.19 31.24 -51.60
N ALA A 522 -2.46 31.83 -52.76
CA ALA A 522 -3.41 31.35 -53.77
C ALA A 522 -3.07 29.93 -54.27
N PRO A 523 -4.09 29.10 -54.62
CA PRO A 523 -3.87 27.72 -55.03
C PRO A 523 -3.36 27.66 -56.47
N THR A 524 -2.22 27.00 -56.68
CA THR A 524 -1.70 26.66 -58.01
C THR A 524 -1.68 25.14 -58.20
N HIS A 525 -2.33 24.72 -59.29
CA HIS A 525 -2.34 23.43 -59.97
C HIS A 525 -3.04 22.23 -59.31
N ALA A 526 -4.05 21.74 -60.05
CA ALA A 526 -4.83 20.54 -59.79
C ALA A 526 -3.99 19.26 -59.94
N PRO A 527 -4.05 18.32 -58.97
CA PRO A 527 -3.57 16.96 -59.16
C PRO A 527 -4.65 16.03 -59.74
N SER A 528 -4.14 15.09 -60.54
CA SER A 528 -4.75 13.96 -61.27
C SER A 528 -5.83 13.16 -60.50
N PRO A 529 -6.82 12.54 -61.18
CA PRO A 529 -7.89 11.77 -60.54
C PRO A 529 -7.37 10.54 -59.77
N ALA A 530 -7.99 10.31 -58.61
CA ALA A 530 -7.71 9.21 -57.69
C ALA A 530 -8.19 7.85 -58.22
N PRO A 531 -7.50 6.73 -57.87
CA PRO A 531 -7.90 5.39 -58.26
C PRO A 531 -9.16 4.93 -57.53
N THR A 532 -9.96 4.15 -58.25
CA THR A 532 -11.22 3.51 -57.85
C THR A 532 -11.12 2.70 -56.55
N PRO A 533 -12.05 2.84 -55.58
CA PRO A 533 -12.07 2.00 -54.38
C PRO A 533 -12.33 0.52 -54.71
N ALA A 534 -11.62 -0.36 -54.02
CA ALA A 534 -11.86 -1.81 -54.03
C ALA A 534 -13.20 -2.17 -53.36
N PRO A 535 -13.80 -3.33 -53.68
CA PRO A 535 -15.12 -3.70 -53.18
C PRO A 535 -15.12 -3.97 -51.68
N ASP A 536 -16.19 -3.51 -51.04
CA ASP A 536 -16.51 -3.64 -49.62
C ASP A 536 -16.60 -5.12 -49.19
N PRO A 537 -15.83 -5.59 -48.18
CA PRO A 537 -15.97 -6.94 -47.67
C PRO A 537 -17.27 -7.07 -46.85
N ARG A 538 -18.03 -8.10 -47.21
CA ARG A 538 -19.30 -8.55 -46.62
C ARG A 538 -19.24 -8.59 -45.07
N PRO A 539 -20.33 -8.26 -44.35
CA PRO A 539 -20.37 -8.29 -42.90
C PRO A 539 -19.95 -9.64 -42.32
N ALA A 540 -18.96 -9.62 -41.44
CA ALA A 540 -18.54 -10.78 -40.66
C ALA A 540 -19.68 -11.22 -39.70
N PRO A 541 -19.94 -12.53 -39.55
CA PRO A 541 -20.95 -13.02 -38.62
C PRO A 541 -20.59 -12.71 -37.17
N ALA A 542 -21.62 -12.52 -36.34
CA ALA A 542 -21.52 -12.24 -34.91
C ALA A 542 -20.61 -13.25 -34.18
N PRO A 543 -19.82 -12.79 -33.18
CA PRO A 543 -18.88 -13.64 -32.48
C PRO A 543 -19.59 -14.79 -31.76
N THR A 544 -19.23 -16.02 -32.10
CA THR A 544 -19.49 -17.21 -31.30
C THR A 544 -18.94 -17.02 -29.88
N PRO A 545 -19.68 -17.44 -28.83
CA PRO A 545 -19.17 -17.39 -27.47
C PRO A 545 -17.86 -18.18 -27.35
N MET A 546 -16.88 -17.54 -26.72
CA MET A 546 -15.53 -18.04 -26.50
C MET A 546 -15.56 -19.40 -25.78
N PRO A 547 -14.76 -20.39 -26.20
CA PRO A 547 -14.69 -21.68 -25.51
C PRO A 547 -14.18 -21.47 -24.08
N THR A 548 -14.85 -22.13 -23.14
CA THR A 548 -14.41 -22.24 -21.75
C THR A 548 -12.96 -22.75 -21.73
N PRO A 549 -12.01 -22.05 -21.07
CA PRO A 549 -10.63 -22.50 -21.04
C PRO A 549 -10.54 -23.87 -20.37
N ALA A 550 -9.83 -24.79 -21.03
CA ALA A 550 -9.43 -26.06 -20.45
C ALA A 550 -8.59 -25.82 -19.18
N PRO A 551 -8.67 -26.70 -18.16
CA PRO A 551 -7.87 -26.54 -16.95
C PRO A 551 -6.40 -26.80 -17.28
N THR A 552 -5.60 -25.74 -17.37
CA THR A 552 -4.15 -25.87 -17.46
C THR A 552 -3.60 -26.31 -16.11
N SER A 553 -2.96 -27.47 -16.11
CA SER A 553 -2.27 -28.10 -15.00
C SER A 553 -1.02 -27.33 -14.56
N GLY A 554 -0.86 -27.15 -13.24
CA GLY A 554 0.44 -27.31 -12.57
C GLY A 554 1.28 -26.05 -12.31
N GLY A 555 0.91 -25.27 -11.29
CA GLY A 555 1.80 -24.37 -10.55
C GLY A 555 1.30 -24.27 -9.10
N ALA A 556 2.15 -24.59 -8.12
CA ALA A 556 1.78 -24.94 -6.74
C ALA A 556 0.87 -23.93 -6.04
N ALA A 557 -0.36 -24.34 -5.73
CA ALA A 557 -1.25 -23.63 -4.82
C ALA A 557 -0.67 -23.65 -3.40
N ALA A 558 -0.48 -22.47 -2.81
CA ALA A 558 -0.24 -22.35 -1.38
C ALA A 558 -1.46 -22.93 -0.63
N LEU A 559 -1.21 -23.84 0.30
CA LEU A 559 -2.22 -24.54 1.11
C LEU A 559 -2.97 -23.52 1.99
N GLU A 560 -4.26 -23.27 1.71
CA GLU A 560 -5.11 -22.46 2.60
C GLU A 560 -5.43 -23.26 3.88
N PRO A 561 -5.16 -22.72 5.08
CA PRO A 561 -5.47 -23.40 6.34
C PRO A 561 -6.99 -23.47 6.61
N LEU A 562 -7.47 -24.63 7.04
CA LEU A 562 -8.84 -24.82 7.49
C LEU A 562 -8.99 -24.27 8.93
N PHE A 563 -9.96 -23.39 9.13
CA PHE A 563 -10.23 -22.79 10.44
C PHE A 563 -11.37 -23.50 11.18
N LEU A 564 -11.06 -24.11 12.32
CA LEU A 564 -12.02 -24.80 13.19
C LEU A 564 -12.36 -23.98 14.43
N PRO A 565 -13.63 -23.86 14.84
CA PRO A 565 -13.99 -23.10 16.03
C PRO A 565 -13.43 -23.73 17.31
N ALA A 566 -12.74 -22.94 18.14
CA ALA A 566 -12.39 -23.34 19.50
C ALA A 566 -13.59 -23.07 20.43
N ASP A 567 -14.11 -24.11 21.08
CA ASP A 567 -15.28 -24.04 21.99
C ASP A 567 -16.50 -23.30 21.42
N GLY A 568 -16.81 -23.52 20.14
CA GLY A 568 -17.93 -22.87 19.43
C GLY A 568 -17.54 -21.62 18.66
N GLY A 569 -16.31 -21.12 18.80
CA GLY A 569 -15.71 -20.12 17.92
C GLY A 569 -16.18 -18.69 18.18
N ALA A 570 -17.48 -18.45 18.28
CA ALA A 570 -18.06 -17.13 18.55
C ALA A 570 -18.12 -16.83 20.05
N ASN A 571 -17.86 -15.57 20.42
CA ASN A 571 -17.77 -15.07 21.79
C ASN A 571 -16.75 -15.83 22.65
N ARG A 572 -15.61 -16.13 22.04
CA ARG A 572 -14.52 -16.90 22.63
C ARG A 572 -13.20 -16.17 22.43
N ALA A 573 -12.44 -16.04 23.51
CA ALA A 573 -11.04 -15.62 23.48
C ALA A 573 -10.15 -16.87 23.56
N CYS A 574 -9.12 -16.92 22.73
CA CYS A 574 -8.18 -18.02 22.61
C CYS A 574 -7.26 -18.11 23.84
N ARG A 575 -6.94 -19.33 24.24
CA ARG A 575 -6.06 -19.62 25.36
C ARG A 575 -5.06 -20.72 25.01
N GLY A 576 -3.95 -20.74 25.74
CA GLY A 576 -2.87 -21.70 25.63
C GLY A 576 -3.29 -23.10 26.12
N SER A 577 -2.57 -23.69 27.08
CA SER A 577 -2.87 -25.06 27.54
C SER A 577 -4.24 -25.23 28.19
N ASP A 578 -4.76 -24.18 28.83
CA ASP A 578 -6.02 -24.21 29.58
C ASP A 578 -6.67 -22.81 29.59
N ALA A 579 -7.88 -22.69 30.15
CA ALA A 579 -8.67 -21.45 30.10
C ALA A 579 -8.04 -20.24 30.84
N THR A 580 -7.03 -20.47 31.69
CA THR A 580 -6.30 -19.43 32.43
C THR A 580 -4.99 -19.02 31.76
N ASP A 581 -4.47 -19.87 30.86
CA ASP A 581 -3.22 -19.63 30.14
C ASP A 581 -3.39 -18.61 29.01
N ASN A 582 -2.98 -17.37 29.28
CA ASN A 582 -3.16 -16.21 28.39
C ASN A 582 -1.84 -15.47 28.11
N SER A 583 -0.72 -16.20 28.01
CA SER A 583 0.58 -15.58 27.76
C SER A 583 0.61 -14.84 26.41
N GLY A 584 1.01 -13.56 26.44
CA GLY A 584 1.15 -12.74 25.23
C GLY A 584 2.27 -13.21 24.28
N GLY A 585 3.15 -14.12 24.72
CA GLY A 585 4.18 -14.72 23.87
C GLY A 585 3.66 -15.80 22.90
N TYR A 586 2.37 -16.10 22.93
CA TYR A 586 1.75 -17.17 22.12
C TYR A 586 1.19 -16.71 20.79
N TYR A 587 1.04 -15.41 20.61
CA TYR A 587 0.41 -14.83 19.44
C TYR A 587 1.06 -13.50 19.06
N THR A 588 0.91 -13.14 17.79
CA THR A 588 1.25 -11.80 17.28
C THR A 588 -0.03 -10.99 17.16
N LEU A 589 -0.05 -9.79 17.76
CA LEU A 589 -1.20 -8.89 17.75
C LEU A 589 -1.13 -7.92 16.55
N PHE A 590 -2.13 -7.99 15.68
CA PHE A 590 -2.37 -7.07 14.56
C PHE A 590 -3.54 -6.14 14.90
N ARG A 591 -3.28 -4.83 14.84
CA ARG A 591 -4.28 -3.77 15.08
C ARG A 591 -4.76 -3.21 13.74
N GLY A 592 -6.00 -2.72 13.68
CA GLY A 592 -6.58 -2.17 12.45
C GLY A 592 -7.22 -3.20 11.52
N VAL A 593 -7.20 -4.49 11.89
CA VAL A 593 -7.84 -5.57 11.11
C VAL A 593 -9.35 -5.52 11.36
N SER A 594 -10.11 -5.08 10.35
CA SER A 594 -11.53 -4.75 10.50
C SER A 594 -12.48 -5.94 10.37
N THR A 595 -12.04 -7.05 9.76
CA THR A 595 -12.90 -8.21 9.48
C THR A 595 -12.22 -9.54 9.83
N LEU A 596 -13.04 -10.55 10.14
CA LEU A 596 -12.56 -11.90 10.44
C LEU A 596 -11.82 -12.52 9.24
N GLU A 597 -12.28 -12.26 8.01
CA GLU A 597 -11.63 -12.77 6.80
C GLU A 597 -10.23 -12.18 6.58
N LEU A 598 -10.02 -10.91 6.90
CA LEU A 598 -8.67 -10.32 6.89
C LEU A 598 -7.78 -10.96 7.96
N CYS A 599 -8.34 -11.31 9.12
CA CYS A 599 -7.59 -12.01 10.17
C CYS A 599 -7.23 -13.46 9.76
N LYS A 600 -8.15 -14.17 9.08
CA LYS A 600 -7.89 -15.50 8.51
C LYS A 600 -6.78 -15.46 7.46
N ARG A 601 -6.81 -14.47 6.55
CA ARG A 601 -5.73 -14.26 5.56
C ARG A 601 -4.40 -13.96 6.23
N GLN A 602 -4.39 -13.17 7.31
CA GLN A 602 -3.18 -12.88 8.07
C GLN A 602 -2.60 -14.16 8.71
N CYS A 603 -3.44 -15.05 9.22
CA CYS A 603 -3.01 -16.37 9.69
C CYS A 603 -2.48 -17.24 8.54
N ALA A 604 -3.15 -17.26 7.38
CA ALA A 604 -2.73 -18.05 6.22
C ALA A 604 -1.34 -17.65 5.67
N LEU A 605 -0.96 -16.38 5.84
CA LEU A 605 0.35 -15.86 5.45
C LEU A 605 1.45 -16.12 6.50
N GLU A 606 1.10 -16.43 7.75
CA GLU A 606 2.06 -16.75 8.81
C GLU A 606 2.38 -18.25 8.79
N ARG A 607 3.60 -18.60 8.39
CA ARG A 607 4.07 -19.99 8.27
C ARG A 607 3.91 -20.83 9.54
N ARG A 608 3.85 -20.21 10.71
CA ARG A 608 3.68 -20.90 12.01
C ARG A 608 2.29 -20.68 12.60
N CYS A 609 1.29 -20.29 11.81
CA CYS A 609 -0.03 -20.06 12.35
C CYS A 609 -0.69 -21.38 12.78
N GLU A 610 -1.07 -21.44 14.05
CA GLU A 610 -1.81 -22.54 14.68
C GLU A 610 -3.27 -22.14 14.95
N GLY A 611 -3.63 -20.88 14.69
CA GLY A 611 -4.99 -20.34 14.83
C GLY A 611 -5.02 -18.83 15.00
N LEU A 612 -6.20 -18.28 15.25
CA LEU A 612 -6.40 -16.85 15.43
C LEU A 612 -7.47 -16.52 16.48
N GLU A 613 -7.31 -15.35 17.11
CA GLU A 613 -8.35 -14.65 17.85
C GLU A 613 -8.72 -13.35 17.10
N PHE A 614 -10.00 -13.10 16.87
CA PHE A 614 -10.45 -11.89 16.18
C PHE A 614 -11.50 -11.13 17.00
N ALA A 615 -11.29 -9.82 17.14
CA ALA A 615 -12.30 -8.85 17.48
C ALA A 615 -12.18 -7.67 16.49
N PRO A 616 -13.22 -6.84 16.28
CA PRO A 616 -13.12 -5.69 15.37
C PRO A 616 -11.90 -4.82 15.71
N GLN A 617 -11.04 -4.55 14.72
CA GLN A 617 -9.76 -3.82 14.84
C GLN A 617 -8.63 -4.56 15.57
N ARG A 618 -8.82 -5.83 15.95
CA ARG A 618 -7.85 -6.62 16.73
C ARG A 618 -7.80 -8.07 16.26
N CYS A 619 -6.66 -8.50 15.75
CA CYS A 619 -6.43 -9.86 15.27
C CYS A 619 -5.17 -10.43 15.93
N GLU A 620 -5.29 -11.54 16.64
CA GLU A 620 -4.16 -12.26 17.22
C GLU A 620 -3.89 -13.50 16.39
N ILE A 621 -2.68 -13.62 15.86
CA ILE A 621 -2.24 -14.81 15.12
C ILE A 621 -1.43 -15.68 16.06
N TRP A 622 -1.98 -16.84 16.41
CA TRP A 622 -1.40 -17.76 17.38
C TRP A 622 -0.33 -18.61 16.72
N THR A 623 0.88 -18.63 17.30
CA THR A 623 2.05 -19.34 16.76
C THR A 623 2.73 -20.24 17.80
N ARG A 624 2.11 -20.41 18.97
CA ARG A 624 2.60 -21.26 20.06
C ARG A 624 2.72 -22.71 19.59
N LYS A 625 3.86 -23.35 19.86
CA LYS A 625 4.06 -24.79 19.67
C LYS A 625 3.05 -25.58 20.53
N GLY A 626 2.03 -26.16 19.89
CA GLY A 626 0.87 -26.80 20.56
C GLY A 626 -0.47 -26.09 20.34
N GLY A 627 -0.47 -24.96 19.62
CA GLY A 627 -1.65 -24.21 19.19
C GLY A 627 -2.51 -23.66 20.33
N ILE A 628 -3.78 -23.41 20.00
CA ILE A 628 -4.81 -22.95 20.94
C ILE A 628 -5.38 -24.19 21.66
N GLY A 629 -5.05 -24.38 22.93
CA GLY A 629 -5.49 -25.54 23.72
C GLY A 629 -6.85 -25.35 24.38
N ALA A 630 -7.28 -24.12 24.65
CA ALA A 630 -8.58 -23.80 25.25
C ALA A 630 -9.16 -22.48 24.72
N ALA A 631 -10.43 -22.22 25.00
CA ALA A 631 -11.00 -20.88 24.84
C ALA A 631 -11.86 -20.48 26.05
N ARG A 632 -11.94 -19.17 26.31
CA ARG A 632 -12.71 -18.60 27.42
C ARG A 632 -13.87 -17.75 26.88
N PRO A 633 -15.07 -17.77 27.51
CA PRO A 633 -16.13 -16.82 27.16
C PRO A 633 -15.62 -15.36 27.12
N ALA A 634 -15.78 -14.70 25.98
CA ALA A 634 -15.43 -13.30 25.76
C ALA A 634 -16.30 -12.70 24.65
N SER A 635 -17.26 -11.85 25.02
CA SER A 635 -18.22 -11.28 24.07
C SER A 635 -17.51 -10.42 23.01
N GLY A 636 -17.83 -10.64 21.74
CA GLY A 636 -17.24 -9.88 20.62
C GLY A 636 -15.91 -10.43 20.09
N TYR A 637 -15.44 -11.57 20.62
CA TYR A 637 -14.23 -12.24 20.17
C TYR A 637 -14.56 -13.54 19.43
N THR A 638 -13.73 -13.89 18.45
CA THR A 638 -13.82 -15.12 17.68
C THR A 638 -12.51 -15.90 17.80
N CYS A 639 -12.56 -17.15 18.26
CA CYS A 639 -11.36 -17.98 18.41
C CYS A 639 -11.40 -19.19 17.48
N LEU A 640 -10.43 -19.29 16.56
CA LEU A 640 -10.35 -20.35 15.55
C LEU A 640 -8.98 -21.03 15.59
N ARG A 641 -8.95 -22.37 15.51
CA ARG A 641 -7.73 -23.18 15.31
C ARG A 641 -7.46 -23.35 13.82
N ALA A 642 -6.21 -23.21 13.39
CA ALA A 642 -5.81 -23.46 12.01
C ALA A 642 -5.30 -24.91 11.87
N VAL A 643 -5.76 -25.61 10.84
CA VAL A 643 -5.29 -26.97 10.50
C VAL A 643 -4.86 -26.96 9.03
N LEU A 644 -3.63 -27.39 8.75
CA LEU A 644 -3.12 -27.53 7.38
C LEU A 644 -3.72 -28.80 6.75
N GLY A 645 -4.46 -28.65 5.65
CA GLY A 645 -5.01 -29.77 4.87
C GLY A 645 -4.26 -29.95 3.56
N GLY A 646 -3.69 -31.13 3.32
CA GLY A 646 -3.11 -31.53 2.03
C GLY A 646 -4.18 -31.95 1.01
N GLY A 647 -3.85 -31.77 -0.27
CA GLY A 647 -4.57 -32.14 -1.51
C GLY A 647 -5.91 -32.91 -1.44
N SER A 648 -6.93 -32.30 -2.06
CA SER A 648 -8.16 -32.90 -2.64
C SER A 648 -8.63 -34.23 -2.02
N SER A 649 -8.93 -34.22 -0.72
CA SER A 649 -9.77 -35.22 -0.07
C SER A 649 -10.68 -34.51 0.92
N THR A 650 -11.98 -34.82 0.92
CA THR A 650 -12.94 -34.07 1.72
C THR A 650 -13.19 -34.78 3.05
N TRP A 651 -12.56 -34.25 4.09
CA TRP A 651 -12.87 -34.57 5.48
C TRP A 651 -14.12 -33.81 5.93
N SER A 652 -15.14 -34.51 6.43
CA SER A 652 -16.38 -33.90 6.90
C SER A 652 -16.71 -34.30 8.35
N PRO A 653 -17.12 -33.35 9.21
CA PRO A 653 -17.46 -33.66 10.59
C PRO A 653 -18.77 -34.46 10.67
N VAL A 654 -18.80 -35.50 11.50
CA VAL A 654 -20.03 -36.26 11.78
C VAL A 654 -20.74 -35.61 12.96
N GLU A 655 -21.87 -34.94 12.70
CA GLU A 655 -22.67 -34.22 13.70
C GLU A 655 -21.84 -33.17 14.47
N GLY A 656 -21.20 -32.27 13.72
CA GLY A 656 -20.35 -31.21 14.27
C GLY A 656 -18.93 -31.65 14.64
N GLY A 657 -18.67 -32.96 14.69
CA GLY A 657 -17.33 -33.55 14.72
C GLY A 657 -16.57 -33.40 16.03
N SER A 658 -16.81 -32.37 16.84
CA SER A 658 -16.15 -32.14 18.13
C SER A 658 -16.96 -32.64 19.32
N ASN A 659 -16.29 -33.26 20.29
CA ASN A 659 -16.87 -34.00 21.40
C ASN A 659 -17.78 -35.15 20.95
N ARG A 660 -17.35 -35.86 19.89
CA ARG A 660 -18.09 -36.95 19.26
C ARG A 660 -17.20 -38.19 19.12
N ALA A 661 -17.71 -39.35 19.51
CA ALA A 661 -17.11 -40.65 19.18
C ALA A 661 -17.88 -41.29 18.02
N CYS A 662 -17.17 -41.82 17.02
CA CYS A 662 -17.78 -42.39 15.82
C CYS A 662 -18.57 -43.66 16.13
N ARG A 663 -19.64 -43.90 15.36
CA ARG A 663 -20.50 -45.07 15.43
C ARG A 663 -20.83 -45.58 14.03
N GLY A 664 -21.19 -46.86 13.93
CA GLY A 664 -21.62 -47.53 12.70
C GLY A 664 -22.98 -47.03 12.23
N ALA A 665 -23.91 -47.93 11.93
CA ALA A 665 -25.22 -47.57 11.34
C ALA A 665 -26.13 -46.75 12.28
N SER A 666 -25.91 -46.81 13.60
CA SER A 666 -26.69 -46.07 14.59
C SER A 666 -25.82 -45.73 15.81
N VAL A 667 -26.33 -44.88 16.72
CA VAL A 667 -25.62 -44.49 17.95
C VAL A 667 -25.26 -45.68 18.87
N ARG A 668 -25.95 -46.82 18.73
CA ARG A 668 -25.70 -48.07 19.50
C ARG A 668 -24.74 -49.03 18.79
N ASP A 669 -24.45 -48.80 17.51
CA ASP A 669 -23.58 -49.68 16.71
C ASP A 669 -22.10 -49.32 16.92
N ASN A 670 -21.43 -50.06 17.80
CA ASN A 670 -20.03 -49.85 18.17
C ASN A 670 -19.20 -51.15 18.04
N GLY A 671 -19.46 -51.95 17.01
CA GLY A 671 -18.74 -53.19 16.76
C GLY A 671 -17.23 -52.96 16.62
N SER A 672 -16.42 -53.78 17.30
CA SER A 672 -14.95 -53.66 17.31
C SER A 672 -14.29 -53.94 15.97
N GLY A 673 -15.01 -54.50 14.99
CA GLY A 673 -14.54 -54.73 13.62
C GLY A 673 -14.73 -53.55 12.67
N HIS A 674 -15.30 -52.42 13.12
CA HIS A 674 -15.59 -51.27 12.26
C HIS A 674 -14.38 -50.36 12.00
N TYR A 675 -13.39 -50.45 12.86
CA TYR A 675 -12.17 -49.66 12.84
C TYR A 675 -11.01 -50.50 13.39
N PHE A 676 -9.78 -50.11 13.07
CA PHE A 676 -8.59 -50.60 13.74
C PHE A 676 -7.89 -49.45 14.47
N VAL A 677 -7.09 -49.78 15.48
CA VAL A 677 -6.39 -48.80 16.31
C VAL A 677 -4.88 -48.92 16.07
N PRO A 678 -4.28 -48.07 15.21
CA PRO A 678 -2.85 -48.12 14.95
C PRO A 678 -2.03 -47.64 16.18
N HIS A 679 -0.86 -48.24 16.39
CA HIS A 679 0.05 -47.83 17.45
C HIS A 679 0.84 -46.56 17.07
N GLY A 680 0.95 -45.61 18.00
CA GLY A 680 1.87 -44.46 17.89
C GLY A 680 1.39 -43.10 17.36
N PRO A 681 0.14 -42.86 16.87
CA PRO A 681 -0.26 -41.51 16.49
C PRO A 681 -0.40 -40.61 17.73
N LYS A 682 0.27 -39.45 17.73
CA LYS A 682 0.22 -38.46 18.83
C LYS A 682 -0.68 -37.25 18.53
N SER A 683 -1.33 -37.22 17.36
CA SER A 683 -2.20 -36.12 16.95
C SER A 683 -3.30 -36.58 16.00
N LEU A 684 -4.39 -35.82 15.94
CA LEU A 684 -5.48 -36.02 14.98
C LEU A 684 -4.98 -35.99 13.53
N ALA A 685 -4.02 -35.10 13.21
CA ALA A 685 -3.41 -35.03 11.88
C ALA A 685 -2.70 -36.34 11.51
N ARG A 686 -1.91 -36.90 12.43
CA ARG A 686 -1.25 -38.20 12.18
C ARG A 686 -2.24 -39.35 12.08
N CYS A 687 -3.36 -39.28 12.81
CA CYS A 687 -4.44 -40.25 12.69
C CYS A 687 -5.15 -40.17 11.33
N ALA A 688 -5.36 -38.95 10.80
CA ALA A 688 -5.91 -38.73 9.46
C ALA A 688 -4.96 -39.25 8.36
N GLU A 689 -3.66 -38.98 8.45
CA GLU A 689 -2.65 -39.52 7.51
C GLU A 689 -2.64 -41.06 7.45
N LEU A 690 -2.80 -41.71 8.61
CA LEU A 690 -2.91 -43.17 8.70
C LEU A 690 -4.19 -43.69 8.03
N CYS A 691 -5.28 -42.92 8.09
CA CYS A 691 -6.51 -43.25 7.37
C CYS A 691 -6.34 -43.06 5.85
N GLU A 692 -5.72 -41.98 5.40
CA GLU A 692 -5.50 -41.72 3.97
C GLU A 692 -4.61 -42.77 3.31
N SER A 693 -3.67 -43.34 4.09
CA SER A 693 -2.80 -44.44 3.65
C SER A 693 -3.42 -45.83 3.84
N ALA A 694 -4.53 -45.96 4.54
CA ALA A 694 -5.18 -47.24 4.80
C ALA A 694 -6.16 -47.61 3.65
N PRO A 695 -6.01 -48.80 3.03
CA PRO A 695 -6.98 -49.29 2.07
C PRO A 695 -8.38 -49.33 2.69
N ALA A 696 -9.36 -48.78 1.95
CA ALA A 696 -10.76 -48.72 2.36
C ALA A 696 -11.10 -47.83 3.58
N CYS A 697 -10.25 -46.87 3.95
CA CYS A 697 -10.63 -45.93 5.01
C CYS A 697 -11.87 -45.11 4.67
N LYS A 698 -12.73 -44.91 5.67
CA LYS A 698 -13.98 -44.14 5.62
C LYS A 698 -14.02 -42.99 6.63
N GLY A 699 -13.02 -42.84 7.50
CA GLY A 699 -12.94 -41.75 8.47
C GLY A 699 -12.09 -42.07 9.69
N VAL A 700 -12.03 -41.13 10.64
CA VAL A 700 -11.29 -41.30 11.89
C VAL A 700 -12.11 -40.90 13.11
N GLY A 701 -11.95 -41.70 14.17
CA GLY A 701 -12.28 -41.33 15.54
C GLY A 701 -10.99 -41.01 16.29
N TRP A 702 -10.88 -39.86 16.91
CA TRP A 702 -9.69 -39.46 17.68
C TRP A 702 -10.08 -39.04 19.08
N ASP A 703 -9.34 -39.43 20.10
CA ASP A 703 -9.44 -38.84 21.43
C ASP A 703 -8.18 -38.07 21.82
N THR A 704 -8.31 -37.06 22.67
CA THR A 704 -7.17 -36.26 23.12
C THR A 704 -6.21 -37.01 24.04
N LYS A 705 -6.55 -38.25 24.45
CA LYS A 705 -5.63 -39.15 25.18
C LYS A 705 -4.71 -39.91 24.23
N GLY A 706 -4.86 -39.72 22.92
CA GLY A 706 -3.98 -40.25 21.89
C GLY A 706 -4.53 -41.49 21.18
N ARG A 707 -5.78 -41.90 21.44
CA ARG A 707 -6.36 -43.05 20.75
C ARG A 707 -6.86 -42.65 19.37
N CYS A 708 -6.32 -43.31 18.35
CA CYS A 708 -6.75 -43.19 16.96
C CYS A 708 -7.54 -44.43 16.54
N GLU A 709 -8.76 -44.24 16.07
CA GLU A 709 -9.58 -45.25 15.41
C GLU A 709 -9.63 -44.92 13.92
N VAL A 710 -9.04 -45.77 13.08
CA VAL A 710 -9.14 -45.67 11.62
C VAL A 710 -10.32 -46.52 11.17
N TRP A 711 -11.38 -45.87 10.69
CA TRP A 711 -12.64 -46.52 10.33
C TRP A 711 -12.57 -47.11 8.91
N THR A 712 -12.85 -48.40 8.77
CA THR A 712 -12.75 -49.13 7.49
C THR A 712 -14.04 -49.89 7.13
N ARG A 713 -15.05 -49.86 8.00
CA ARG A 713 -16.39 -50.43 7.73
C ARG A 713 -16.90 -50.01 6.35
N ALA A 714 -17.30 -50.95 5.50
CA ALA A 714 -17.67 -50.68 4.10
C ALA A 714 -18.74 -49.58 3.94
N ALA A 715 -19.77 -49.59 4.80
CA ALA A 715 -20.83 -48.58 4.81
C ALA A 715 -20.48 -47.29 5.60
N GLY A 716 -19.22 -47.13 6.02
CA GLY A 716 -18.68 -45.94 6.67
C GLY A 716 -19.24 -45.67 8.08
N ILE A 717 -19.04 -44.43 8.51
CA ILE A 717 -19.51 -43.88 9.78
C ILE A 717 -20.93 -43.35 9.59
N GLY A 718 -21.93 -44.02 10.15
CA GLY A 718 -23.35 -43.66 10.01
C GLY A 718 -23.85 -42.71 11.09
N ALA A 719 -23.27 -42.75 12.28
CA ALA A 719 -23.66 -41.90 13.42
C ALA A 719 -22.45 -41.53 14.28
N SER A 720 -22.66 -40.68 15.28
CA SER A 720 -21.72 -40.53 16.39
C SER A 720 -22.46 -40.45 17.72
N VAL A 721 -21.75 -40.44 18.85
CA VAL A 721 -22.35 -40.17 20.17
C VAL A 721 -21.52 -39.11 20.89
N ALA A 722 -22.16 -38.34 21.77
CA ALA A 722 -21.47 -37.36 22.60
C ALA A 722 -20.38 -38.06 23.44
N HIS A 723 -19.13 -37.62 23.26
CA HIS A 723 -17.99 -38.10 24.01
C HIS A 723 -16.97 -36.96 24.15
N ARG A 724 -16.76 -36.49 25.37
CA ARG A 724 -15.90 -35.33 25.63
C ARG A 724 -14.47 -35.60 25.18
N ASN A 725 -13.84 -34.58 24.60
CA ASN A 725 -12.47 -34.61 24.11
C ASN A 725 -12.23 -35.66 23.03
N SER A 726 -13.25 -35.94 22.21
CA SER A 726 -13.12 -36.79 21.03
C SER A 726 -13.56 -36.08 19.77
N THR A 727 -13.01 -36.50 18.64
CA THR A 727 -13.31 -35.98 17.32
C THR A 727 -13.75 -37.13 16.41
N CYS A 728 -14.82 -36.92 15.64
CA CYS A 728 -15.31 -37.89 14.65
C CYS A 728 -15.43 -37.25 13.26
N LEU A 729 -14.67 -37.77 12.29
CA LEU A 729 -14.60 -37.26 10.92
C LEU A 729 -14.84 -38.38 9.90
N ARG A 730 -15.60 -38.10 8.84
CA ARG A 730 -15.71 -38.93 7.64
C ARG A 730 -14.64 -38.54 6.63
N TYR A 731 -14.10 -39.55 5.97
CA TYR A 731 -13.14 -39.41 4.88
C TYR A 731 -13.79 -39.77 3.55
N THR A 732 -13.66 -38.88 2.57
CA THR A 732 -14.07 -39.14 1.18
C THR A 732 -12.83 -39.06 0.29
N PRO A 733 -12.32 -40.20 -0.22
CA PRO A 733 -11.15 -40.21 -1.09
C PRO A 733 -11.47 -39.57 -2.46
N PRO A 734 -10.48 -38.96 -3.14
CA PRO A 734 -10.66 -38.43 -4.49
C PRO A 734 -10.98 -39.54 -5.50
N MET A 735 -11.83 -39.25 -6.48
CA MET A 735 -12.14 -40.17 -7.59
C MET A 735 -10.89 -40.40 -8.45
N PRO A 736 -10.53 -41.64 -8.81
CA PRO A 736 -9.39 -41.90 -9.67
C PRO A 736 -9.67 -41.44 -11.11
N THR A 737 -8.75 -40.65 -11.67
CA THR A 737 -8.76 -40.25 -13.09
C THR A 737 -8.28 -41.40 -13.98
N GLY A 738 -9.23 -42.05 -14.66
CA GLY A 738 -9.09 -42.85 -15.90
C GLY A 738 -7.81 -43.67 -16.12
N ALA A 739 -7.82 -44.95 -15.72
CA ALA A 739 -7.09 -45.99 -16.41
C ALA A 739 -7.99 -46.60 -17.51
N ARG A 740 -7.55 -46.54 -18.77
CA ARG A 740 -8.16 -47.33 -19.86
C ARG A 740 -8.05 -48.81 -19.51
N ALA A 741 -9.20 -49.47 -19.33
CA ALA A 741 -9.26 -50.93 -19.38
C ALA A 741 -9.05 -51.39 -20.83
N ARG A 742 -8.08 -52.27 -21.07
CA ARG A 742 -8.10 -53.16 -22.24
C ARG A 742 -9.05 -54.30 -21.90
N HIS A 743 -10.17 -54.40 -22.63
CA HIS A 743 -10.65 -55.59 -23.31
C HIS A 743 -11.79 -55.20 -24.24
#